data_AF-A0A1J5WSG6-F1
#
_entry.id   AF-A0A1J5WSG6-F1
#
_cell.length_a   1.000
_cell.length_b   1.000
_cell.length_c   1.000
_cell.angle_alpha   90.00
_cell.angle_beta   90.00
_cell.angle_gamma   90.00
#
_symmetry.space_group_name_H-M   'P 1'
#
loop_
_entity.id
_entity.type
_entity.pdbx_description
1 polymer ?
#
loop_
_entity_poly.entity_id
_entity_poly.type
_entity_poly.pdbx_seq_one_letter_code
_entity_poly.pdbx_strand_id
1 'polypeptide(L)'
;MENLQEQTSFLQNTFFARYKNKYFVEINDGLLIVPKIAYEHPEEVKAREQSLFKLKQRLLEASGRSDAGAVCMICSEGSTEEVFLFPTSREANHFVCLDCLKKEAEGETKMILYPDDREDPFAVTEYRRICFEHREEWKRFLKELVAQPPHIPDEFSLTTTIPNKKTLLTEQTTVSLENIAISATLFFVLLSKTKVRVGENLSLFGEEDGEDCIEEHDTTRNTPVLLRKNKTNQFNPSLFLENISNIPSKSIACTYGIHLVDISTRLLSKLKTGECGRCNYLSLEMEKEEHLEEILPMEDRSIFVGEIILLFLMNYAVSILSKLAFHEDNEMAYMTLEADREDHIRPILDMENRSIFVEKIKERIIIRNYAVTILPKLRFHEDNETYKLFLFADQENHIRPILAMEDRSIFIGKIRKTILGNYAVSILSKLGFHEDNEMASLSLFARQEDHIRPILAMENRSIVIGKVEGIIRLEKYAVTILPKLRFHEDNETHVLFLLVDQEDHIRPILDVENRSIFVGKVKSICPEKYAHNILSKLRFHEDNETKGLFLHFDVEKEEYIRAIFDVEDRSIFIGEAENISLYKYAVNILPKLRFHERNRMVNLELFADEEDHIKPILNTGNRSIDIGGIKKLKLRGYAMNVLLKLKIGEDNEMEEFYIWSYMANILSMGDGSIEVGRIKRKGFDVPEEIKPKLKYILVEEEGHEVETS
;
A
#
# COMPACT_ATOMS: atom_id res chain seq x y z
N MET A 1 -0.85 7.02 55.84
CA MET A 1 -1.38 5.71 55.44
C MET A 1 -2.22 5.79 54.16
N GLU A 2 -1.93 6.75 53.28
CA GLU A 2 -2.51 6.85 51.94
C GLU A 2 -1.33 7.13 50.99
N ASN A 3 -0.66 6.06 50.53
CA ASN A 3 0.11 6.07 49.27
C ASN A 3 0.67 4.70 48.84
N LEU A 4 0.06 3.58 49.27
CA LEU A 4 0.51 2.24 48.87
C LEU A 4 -0.36 1.58 47.78
N GLN A 5 -1.45 2.22 47.35
CA GLN A 5 -2.35 1.65 46.33
C GLN A 5 -1.99 2.05 44.89
N GLU A 6 -1.27 3.14 44.63
CA GLU A 6 -0.88 3.53 43.26
C GLU A 6 0.33 2.76 42.70
N GLN A 7 1.04 1.96 43.50
CA GLN A 7 2.16 1.14 43.01
C GLN A 7 1.74 -0.18 42.33
N THR A 8 0.44 -0.45 42.17
CA THR A 8 -0.04 -1.79 41.78
C THR A 8 -0.33 -2.01 40.29
N SER A 9 -0.15 -1.02 39.41
CA SER A 9 -0.39 -1.22 37.96
C SER A 9 0.85 -1.59 37.13
N PHE A 10 2.05 -1.78 37.72
CA PHE A 10 3.32 -1.76 36.96
C PHE A 10 4.01 -3.10 36.68
N LEU A 11 3.38 -4.25 36.91
CA LEU A 11 4.06 -5.56 36.81
C LEU A 11 3.49 -6.45 35.69
N GLN A 12 3.50 -5.95 34.44
CA GLN A 12 3.11 -6.75 33.27
C GLN A 12 4.26 -7.45 32.53
N ASN A 13 5.55 -7.21 32.80
CA ASN A 13 6.67 -7.97 32.21
C ASN A 13 7.68 -8.39 33.29
N THR A 14 7.86 -9.71 33.50
CA THR A 14 8.56 -10.26 34.66
C THR A 14 10.08 -10.10 34.68
N PHE A 15 10.73 -9.88 33.53
CA PHE A 15 12.08 -9.35 33.29
C PHE A 15 12.20 -9.21 31.77
N PHE A 16 12.93 -8.21 31.26
CA PHE A 16 13.02 -7.98 29.80
C PHE A 16 14.33 -8.49 29.20
N ALA A 17 15.37 -8.68 30.03
CA ALA A 17 16.67 -9.17 29.59
C ALA A 17 17.33 -10.05 30.68
N ARG A 18 18.24 -10.95 30.27
CA ARG A 18 18.97 -11.86 31.16
C ARG A 18 20.45 -11.86 30.81
N TYR A 19 21.34 -12.01 31.79
CA TYR A 19 22.76 -12.29 31.54
C TYR A 19 23.26 -13.34 32.52
N LYS A 20 23.71 -14.52 32.04
CA LYS A 20 24.06 -15.66 32.89
C LYS A 20 22.97 -15.93 33.93
N ASN A 21 23.30 -15.77 35.20
CA ASN A 21 22.42 -15.94 36.34
C ASN A 21 21.84 -14.61 36.83
N LYS A 22 21.59 -13.62 35.97
CA LYS A 22 21.09 -12.28 36.31
C LYS A 22 19.87 -11.92 35.49
N TYR A 23 18.90 -11.26 36.12
CA TYR A 23 17.71 -10.74 35.45
C TYR A 23 17.67 -9.22 35.53
N PHE A 24 17.31 -8.58 34.42
CA PHE A 24 17.10 -7.15 34.29
C PHE A 24 15.61 -6.86 34.27
N VAL A 25 15.15 -6.08 35.26
CA VAL A 25 13.75 -5.72 35.46
C VAL A 25 13.62 -4.21 35.37
N GLU A 26 12.86 -3.74 34.40
CA GLU A 26 12.50 -2.33 34.31
C GLU A 26 11.45 -2.02 35.38
N ILE A 27 11.71 -0.99 36.19
CA ILE A 27 10.76 -0.46 37.18
C ILE A 27 10.57 1.04 36.95
N ASN A 28 9.60 1.67 37.61
CA ASN A 28 9.32 3.11 37.47
C ASN A 28 10.58 3.96 37.63
N ASP A 29 11.29 3.74 38.75
CA ASP A 29 12.39 4.59 39.21
C ASP A 29 13.77 4.18 38.70
N GLY A 30 13.86 3.21 37.77
CA GLY A 30 15.15 2.75 37.28
C GLY A 30 15.18 1.33 36.70
N LEU A 31 16.39 0.80 36.60
CA LEU A 31 16.67 -0.57 36.15
C LEU A 31 17.15 -1.41 37.33
N LEU A 32 16.39 -2.45 37.68
CA LEU A 32 16.72 -3.36 38.77
C LEU A 32 17.43 -4.60 38.22
N ILE A 33 18.64 -4.86 38.73
CA ILE A 33 19.42 -6.07 38.48
C ILE A 33 19.25 -7.02 39.66
N VAL A 34 18.69 -8.19 39.37
CA VAL A 34 18.42 -9.21 40.38
C VAL A 34 19.28 -10.45 40.09
N PRO A 35 20.08 -10.94 41.05
CA PRO A 35 20.70 -12.24 40.92
C PRO A 35 19.64 -13.33 40.84
N LYS A 36 19.84 -14.33 39.97
CA LYS A 36 19.22 -15.64 40.02
C LYS A 36 19.67 -16.28 41.32
N ILE A 37 19.01 -15.89 42.40
CA ILE A 37 18.83 -16.76 43.55
C ILE A 37 18.25 -18.04 42.93
N ALA A 38 18.78 -19.20 43.27
CA ALA A 38 18.36 -20.48 42.73
C ALA A 38 16.83 -20.64 42.88
N TYR A 39 16.09 -20.24 41.85
CA TYR A 39 14.64 -20.17 41.81
C TYR A 39 14.07 -21.27 40.94
N GLU A 40 14.63 -22.46 41.12
CA GLU A 40 13.81 -23.66 41.16
C GLU A 40 13.85 -24.08 42.64
N HIS A 41 12.99 -23.48 43.47
CA HIS A 41 12.81 -24.00 44.82
C HIS A 41 12.37 -25.47 44.63
N PRO A 42 13.09 -26.48 45.15
CA PRO A 42 12.66 -27.87 45.03
C PRO A 42 11.24 -28.08 45.55
N GLU A 43 10.79 -27.20 46.43
CA GLU A 43 9.42 -27.14 46.97
C GLU A 43 8.40 -26.58 45.98
N GLU A 44 8.75 -25.66 45.08
CA GLU A 44 7.85 -25.16 44.02
C GLU A 44 7.71 -26.17 42.88
N VAL A 45 8.82 -26.80 42.46
CA VAL A 45 8.78 -27.91 41.49
C VAL A 45 7.95 -29.05 42.08
N LYS A 46 8.21 -29.43 43.34
CA LYS A 46 7.36 -30.39 44.06
C LYS A 46 5.92 -29.91 44.21
N ALA A 47 5.63 -28.63 44.44
CA ALA A 47 4.26 -28.14 44.60
C ALA A 47 3.49 -28.14 43.27
N ARG A 48 4.15 -27.79 42.17
CA ARG A 48 3.60 -27.88 40.80
C ARG A 48 3.35 -29.33 40.41
N GLU A 49 4.34 -30.20 40.62
CA GLU A 49 4.23 -31.64 40.41
C GLU A 49 3.15 -32.26 41.29
N GLN A 50 3.04 -31.86 42.57
CA GLN A 50 1.95 -32.29 43.47
C GLN A 50 0.58 -31.79 43.01
N SER A 51 0.48 -30.59 42.46
CA SER A 51 -0.78 -30.04 41.93
C SER A 51 -1.20 -30.76 40.65
N LEU A 52 -0.25 -31.03 39.76
CA LEU A 52 -0.45 -31.87 38.58
C LEU A 52 -0.80 -33.31 38.97
N PHE A 53 -0.16 -33.87 39.99
CA PHE A 53 -0.42 -35.20 40.51
C PHE A 53 -1.83 -35.31 41.11
N LYS A 54 -2.24 -34.33 41.93
CA LYS A 54 -3.61 -34.26 42.46
C LYS A 54 -4.65 -34.11 41.35
N LEU A 55 -4.36 -33.29 40.34
CA LEU A 55 -5.26 -33.12 39.20
C LEU A 55 -5.38 -34.42 38.39
N LYS A 56 -4.26 -35.07 38.10
CA LYS A 56 -4.20 -36.39 37.46
C LYS A 56 -5.05 -37.42 38.21
N GLN A 57 -4.87 -37.55 39.53
CA GLN A 57 -5.64 -38.50 40.34
C GLN A 57 -7.15 -38.26 40.22
N ARG A 58 -7.59 -37.00 40.31
CA ARG A 58 -9.02 -36.65 40.14
C ARG A 58 -9.55 -37.03 38.76
N LEU A 59 -8.75 -36.86 37.71
CA LEU A 59 -9.16 -37.19 36.34
C LEU A 59 -9.24 -38.71 36.12
N LEU A 60 -8.29 -39.47 36.65
CA LEU A 60 -8.31 -40.94 36.58
C LEU A 60 -9.50 -41.52 37.37
N GLU A 61 -9.76 -40.99 38.57
CA GLU A 61 -10.95 -41.34 39.37
C GLU A 61 -12.26 -41.01 38.64
N ALA A 62 -12.38 -39.82 38.05
CA ALA A 62 -13.59 -39.39 37.35
C ALA A 62 -13.85 -40.14 36.04
N SER A 63 -12.78 -40.55 35.35
CA SER A 63 -12.88 -41.33 34.09
C SER A 63 -12.96 -42.84 34.30
N GLY A 64 -12.68 -43.33 35.51
CA GLY A 64 -12.62 -44.76 35.83
C GLY A 64 -11.45 -45.49 35.17
N ARG A 65 -10.40 -44.76 34.75
CA ARG A 65 -9.24 -45.29 34.03
C ARG A 65 -7.99 -45.35 34.89
N SER A 66 -7.02 -46.15 34.44
CA SER A 66 -5.70 -46.30 35.06
C SER A 66 -4.62 -45.89 34.07
N ASP A 67 -3.54 -45.30 34.58
CA ASP A 67 -2.31 -45.02 33.85
C ASP A 67 -1.30 -46.18 33.91
N ALA A 68 -1.66 -47.30 34.55
CA ALA A 68 -0.81 -48.49 34.64
C ALA A 68 -0.51 -49.07 33.26
N GLY A 69 0.77 -49.02 32.86
CA GLY A 69 1.23 -49.48 31.54
C GLY A 69 1.03 -48.46 30.41
N ALA A 70 0.63 -47.23 30.74
CA ALA A 70 0.56 -46.15 29.76
C ALA A 70 1.98 -45.72 29.33
N VAL A 71 2.08 -45.19 28.11
CA VAL A 71 3.30 -44.59 27.57
C VAL A 71 3.02 -43.14 27.18
N CYS A 72 4.04 -42.29 27.26
CA CYS A 72 3.99 -40.95 26.70
C CYS A 72 3.76 -41.05 25.19
N MET A 73 2.71 -40.40 24.68
CA MET A 73 2.39 -40.44 23.25
C MET A 73 3.42 -39.72 22.36
N ILE A 74 4.30 -38.89 22.95
CA ILE A 74 5.31 -38.11 22.22
C ILE A 74 6.66 -38.84 22.21
N CYS A 75 7.23 -39.15 23.38
CA CYS A 75 8.55 -39.81 23.48
C CYS A 75 8.47 -41.34 23.62
N SER A 76 7.27 -41.93 23.72
CA SER A 76 7.04 -43.37 23.92
C SER A 76 7.63 -43.95 25.21
N GLU A 77 8.02 -43.12 26.18
CA GLU A 77 8.46 -43.58 27.51
C GLU A 77 7.28 -44.08 28.36
N GLY A 78 7.41 -45.28 28.91
CA GLY A 78 6.39 -45.91 29.75
C GLY A 78 6.31 -45.36 31.16
N SER A 79 5.16 -45.50 31.81
CA SER A 79 4.97 -45.24 33.23
C SER A 79 5.82 -46.21 34.05
N THR A 80 6.99 -45.79 34.53
CA THR A 80 7.71 -46.44 35.64
C THR A 80 7.47 -45.67 36.93
N GLU A 81 7.95 -46.17 38.09
CA GLU A 81 7.89 -45.41 39.36
C GLU A 81 8.57 -44.02 39.28
N GLU A 82 9.38 -43.77 38.25
CA GLU A 82 10.15 -42.54 38.06
C GLU A 82 9.57 -41.59 36.99
N VAL A 83 8.60 -42.00 36.16
CA VAL A 83 8.12 -41.20 35.02
C VAL A 83 6.67 -40.74 35.23
N PHE A 84 6.48 -39.44 35.45
CA PHE A 84 5.16 -38.83 35.59
C PHE A 84 4.48 -38.62 34.23
N LEU A 85 3.38 -39.34 34.00
CA LEU A 85 2.51 -39.19 32.84
C LEU A 85 1.22 -38.41 33.18
N PHE A 86 0.88 -37.40 32.40
CA PHE A 86 -0.32 -36.58 32.56
C PHE A 86 -1.36 -36.85 31.44
N PRO A 87 -2.67 -36.99 31.75
CA PRO A 87 -3.70 -37.20 30.75
C PRO A 87 -3.80 -36.04 29.76
N THR A 88 -3.88 -36.31 28.46
CA THR A 88 -3.98 -35.26 27.44
C THR A 88 -5.38 -34.65 27.32
N SER A 89 -6.42 -35.40 27.72
CA SER A 89 -7.82 -34.96 27.78
C SER A 89 -8.49 -35.38 29.08
N ARG A 90 -9.71 -34.86 29.34
CA ARG A 90 -10.50 -35.22 30.53
C ARG A 90 -10.90 -36.69 30.59
N GLU A 91 -11.07 -37.33 29.43
CA GLU A 91 -11.40 -38.75 29.30
C GLU A 91 -10.19 -39.67 29.55
N ALA A 92 -8.98 -39.11 29.70
CA ALA A 92 -7.73 -39.84 29.94
C ALA A 92 -7.48 -40.98 28.94
N ASN A 93 -7.68 -40.71 27.64
CA ASN A 93 -7.43 -41.68 26.56
C ASN A 93 -5.94 -41.84 26.24
N HIS A 94 -5.18 -40.74 26.31
CA HIS A 94 -3.75 -40.71 26.02
C HIS A 94 -3.02 -39.92 27.11
N PHE A 95 -1.71 -40.11 27.19
CA PHE A 95 -0.87 -39.53 28.22
C PHE A 95 0.40 -38.91 27.64
N VAL A 96 0.92 -37.88 28.30
CA VAL A 96 2.16 -37.19 27.95
C VAL A 96 3.07 -37.07 29.17
N CYS A 97 4.38 -37.29 29.03
CA CYS A 97 5.31 -37.09 30.13
C CYS A 97 5.51 -35.60 30.43
N LEU A 98 5.91 -35.29 31.67
CA LEU A 98 6.09 -33.90 32.12
C LEU A 98 7.05 -33.11 31.23
N ASP A 99 8.15 -33.73 30.79
CA ASP A 99 9.16 -33.08 29.95
C ASP A 99 8.61 -32.71 28.56
N CYS A 100 7.86 -33.62 27.93
CA CYS A 100 7.24 -33.33 26.64
C CYS A 100 6.10 -32.30 26.78
N LEU A 101 5.36 -32.34 27.89
CA LEU A 101 4.32 -31.35 28.19
C LEU A 101 4.91 -29.94 28.40
N LYS A 102 6.06 -29.85 29.06
CA LYS A 102 6.79 -28.58 29.28
C LYS A 102 7.26 -27.99 27.95
N LYS A 103 7.92 -28.78 27.10
CA LYS A 103 8.40 -28.35 25.77
C LYS A 103 7.27 -27.83 24.88
N GLU A 104 6.12 -28.48 24.89
CA GLU A 104 4.95 -28.03 24.11
C GLU A 104 4.33 -26.76 24.71
N ALA A 105 4.30 -26.62 26.03
CA ALA A 105 3.79 -25.42 26.70
C ALA A 105 4.67 -24.18 26.42
N GLU A 106 5.98 -24.38 26.28
CA GLU A 106 7.02 -23.38 26.02
C GLU A 106 7.20 -23.06 24.52
N GLY A 107 6.58 -23.84 23.62
CA GLY A 107 6.52 -23.54 22.18
C GLY A 107 7.70 -24.05 21.35
N GLU A 108 8.56 -24.91 21.92
CA GLU A 108 9.75 -25.48 21.25
C GLU A 108 9.40 -26.59 20.25
N THR A 109 8.22 -27.20 20.39
CA THR A 109 7.68 -28.19 19.45
C THR A 109 6.27 -27.78 18.99
N LYS A 110 6.00 -27.94 17.69
CA LYS A 110 4.63 -27.89 17.13
C LYS A 110 4.21 -29.34 16.85
N MET A 111 3.87 -30.13 17.87
CA MET A 111 3.49 -31.52 17.58
C MET A 111 2.68 -32.20 18.68
N ILE A 112 1.57 -31.59 19.12
CA ILE A 112 0.39 -32.36 19.52
C ILE A 112 -0.70 -32.14 18.46
N LEU A 113 -0.55 -32.78 17.30
CA LEU A 113 -1.59 -32.89 16.28
C LEU A 113 -1.82 -34.38 16.03
N TYR A 114 -2.97 -34.92 16.45
CA TYR A 114 -3.44 -36.22 15.99
C TYR A 114 -4.58 -36.05 14.97
N PRO A 115 -4.61 -36.86 13.90
CA PRO A 115 -5.66 -36.89 12.90
C PRO A 115 -6.77 -37.86 13.33
N ASP A 116 -7.65 -37.43 14.23
CA ASP A 116 -9.09 -37.73 14.22
C ASP A 116 -9.72 -37.32 15.56
N ASP A 117 -10.71 -36.44 15.44
CA ASP A 117 -11.78 -36.10 16.37
C ASP A 117 -11.47 -35.56 17.79
N ARG A 118 -11.77 -34.26 17.92
CA ARG A 118 -11.97 -33.40 19.12
C ARG A 118 -10.71 -32.84 19.77
N GLU A 119 -10.44 -31.59 19.41
CA GLU A 119 -9.50 -30.64 19.99
C GLU A 119 -9.76 -30.39 21.48
N ASP A 120 -9.03 -31.07 22.37
CA ASP A 120 -8.98 -30.66 23.77
C ASP A 120 -7.52 -30.31 24.15
N PRO A 121 -7.13 -29.02 24.19
CA PRO A 121 -5.81 -28.58 24.61
C PRO A 121 -5.64 -28.69 26.14
N PHE A 122 -6.38 -29.58 26.77
CA PHE A 122 -6.56 -29.67 28.21
C PHE A 122 -5.24 -29.79 28.96
N ALA A 123 -4.35 -30.71 28.57
CA ALA A 123 -3.08 -30.87 29.27
C ALA A 123 -2.20 -29.62 29.25
N VAL A 124 -2.04 -28.99 28.08
CA VAL A 124 -1.24 -27.77 27.95
C VAL A 124 -1.93 -26.59 28.66
N THR A 125 -3.25 -26.52 28.60
CA THR A 125 -4.04 -25.47 29.25
C THR A 125 -3.99 -25.56 30.76
N GLU A 126 -4.17 -26.75 31.34
CA GLU A 126 -4.08 -26.98 32.78
C GLU A 126 -2.65 -26.85 33.30
N TYR A 127 -1.65 -27.31 32.53
CA TYR A 127 -0.24 -27.07 32.85
C TYR A 127 0.06 -25.57 32.90
N ARG A 128 -0.34 -24.81 31.87
CA ARG A 128 -0.20 -23.35 31.85
C ARG A 128 -0.97 -22.67 32.98
N ARG A 129 -2.19 -23.12 33.30
CA ARG A 129 -2.99 -22.61 34.42
C ARG A 129 -2.28 -22.82 35.75
N ILE A 130 -1.78 -24.02 36.03
CA ILE A 130 -1.03 -24.34 37.25
C ILE A 130 0.26 -23.52 37.32
N CYS A 131 1.01 -23.41 36.21
CA CYS A 131 2.18 -22.54 36.12
C CYS A 131 1.85 -21.06 36.33
N PHE A 132 0.68 -20.60 35.88
CA PHE A 132 0.19 -19.23 36.06
C PHE A 132 -0.25 -18.97 37.50
N GLU A 133 -0.92 -19.92 38.16
CA GLU A 133 -1.31 -19.82 39.57
C GLU A 133 -0.08 -19.73 40.48
N HIS A 134 0.99 -20.46 40.18
CA HIS A 134 2.29 -20.32 40.85
C HIS A 134 3.07 -19.06 40.43
N ARG A 135 2.69 -18.37 39.35
CA ARG A 135 3.28 -17.07 38.93
C ARG A 135 2.85 -15.93 39.87
N GLU A 136 1.75 -16.06 40.61
CA GLU A 136 1.35 -15.10 41.66
C GLU A 136 2.30 -15.14 42.87
N GLU A 137 2.93 -16.29 43.16
CA GLU A 137 3.98 -16.40 44.16
C GLU A 137 5.26 -15.68 43.71
N TRP A 138 5.61 -15.77 42.42
CA TRP A 138 6.68 -14.96 41.82
C TRP A 138 6.37 -13.45 41.84
N LYS A 139 5.10 -13.06 41.61
CA LYS A 139 4.68 -11.66 41.78
C LYS A 139 4.79 -11.21 43.25
N ARG A 140 4.47 -12.09 44.20
CA ARG A 140 4.65 -11.83 45.64
C ARG A 140 6.13 -11.74 46.01
N PHE A 141 6.96 -12.62 45.47
CA PHE A 141 8.40 -12.59 45.62
C PHE A 141 9.02 -11.34 45.00
N LEU A 142 8.63 -10.92 43.79
CA LEU A 142 9.08 -9.65 43.20
C LEU A 142 8.69 -8.47 44.10
N LYS A 143 7.48 -8.46 44.68
CA LYS A 143 7.06 -7.44 45.65
C LYS A 143 7.91 -7.47 46.92
N GLU A 144 8.17 -8.65 47.50
CA GLU A 144 9.03 -8.83 48.68
C GLU A 144 10.50 -8.47 48.39
N LEU A 145 10.97 -8.80 47.20
CA LEU A 145 12.34 -8.55 46.77
C LEU A 145 12.53 -7.07 46.50
N VAL A 146 11.57 -6.38 45.85
CA VAL A 146 11.53 -4.92 45.71
C VAL A 146 11.53 -4.22 47.07
N ALA A 147 10.85 -4.77 48.09
CA ALA A 147 10.79 -4.21 49.44
C ALA A 147 12.13 -4.23 50.21
N GLN A 148 13.09 -5.08 49.84
CA GLN A 148 14.45 -5.02 50.42
C GLN A 148 15.24 -3.85 49.82
N PRO A 149 15.95 -3.02 50.61
CA PRO A 149 16.68 -1.87 50.08
C PRO A 149 17.76 -2.33 49.08
N PRO A 150 17.68 -1.97 47.79
CA PRO A 150 18.71 -2.30 46.82
C PRO A 150 19.97 -1.45 47.07
N HIS A 151 21.12 -1.94 46.58
CA HIS A 151 22.29 -1.08 46.46
C HIS A 151 22.08 -0.10 45.29
N ILE A 152 22.22 1.19 45.54
CA ILE A 152 22.15 2.25 44.53
C ILE A 152 23.57 2.81 44.38
N PRO A 153 24.31 2.43 43.34
CA PRO A 153 25.63 2.98 43.09
C PRO A 153 25.54 4.36 42.41
N ASP A 154 26.52 5.22 42.70
CA ASP A 154 26.73 6.46 41.93
C ASP A 154 27.36 6.16 40.56
N GLU A 155 28.33 5.25 40.50
CA GLU A 155 28.96 4.76 39.27
C GLU A 155 28.83 3.23 39.16
N PHE A 156 28.51 2.74 37.96
CA PHE A 156 28.34 1.33 37.68
C PHE A 156 28.96 0.96 36.33
N SER A 157 30.06 0.22 36.33
CA SER A 157 30.64 -0.31 35.09
C SER A 157 29.92 -1.59 34.70
N LEU A 158 29.29 -1.59 33.52
CA LEU A 158 28.69 -2.80 32.96
C LEU A 158 29.80 -3.62 32.30
N THR A 159 30.10 -4.79 32.84
CA THR A 159 31.10 -5.72 32.34
C THR A 159 30.52 -7.14 32.27
N THR A 160 31.29 -8.10 31.77
CA THR A 160 30.94 -9.53 31.82
C THR A 160 30.97 -10.15 33.23
N THR A 161 31.30 -9.34 34.25
CA THR A 161 31.42 -9.72 35.67
C THR A 161 30.53 -8.84 36.57
N ILE A 162 29.21 -8.96 36.41
CA ILE A 162 28.24 -8.21 37.23
C ILE A 162 28.21 -8.74 38.69
N PRO A 163 28.34 -7.88 39.72
CA PRO A 163 28.32 -8.28 41.12
C PRO A 163 27.11 -9.13 41.53
N ASN A 164 27.30 -10.10 42.44
CA ASN A 164 26.21 -10.97 42.94
C ASN A 164 25.31 -10.34 44.01
N LYS A 165 24.86 -9.11 43.76
CA LYS A 165 24.03 -8.31 44.67
C LYS A 165 22.83 -7.73 43.92
N LYS A 166 21.73 -7.50 44.65
CA LYS A 166 20.59 -6.73 44.16
C LYS A 166 21.01 -5.26 43.98
N THR A 167 20.94 -4.76 42.76
CA THR A 167 21.40 -3.40 42.40
C THR A 167 20.30 -2.67 41.66
N LEU A 168 20.00 -1.45 42.09
CA LEU A 168 19.07 -0.56 41.40
C LEU A 168 19.87 0.57 40.76
N LEU A 169 19.80 0.66 39.42
CA LEU A 169 20.37 1.76 38.66
C LEU A 169 19.27 2.80 38.44
N THR A 170 19.53 4.04 38.81
CA THR A 170 18.57 5.15 38.72
C THR A 170 19.06 6.22 37.76
N GLU A 171 18.28 7.28 37.54
CA GLU A 171 18.69 8.43 36.73
C GLU A 171 19.94 9.15 37.28
N GLN A 172 20.28 8.93 38.56
CA GLN A 172 21.50 9.49 39.16
C GLN A 172 22.72 8.58 38.99
N THR A 173 22.49 7.30 38.70
CA THR A 173 23.57 6.32 38.49
C THR A 173 24.19 6.51 37.11
N THR A 174 25.52 6.64 37.08
CA THR A 174 26.31 6.69 35.83
C THR A 174 26.77 5.30 35.45
N VAL A 175 26.30 4.80 34.31
CA VAL A 175 26.62 3.49 33.74
C VAL A 175 27.69 3.63 32.67
N SER A 176 28.84 3.01 32.89
CA SER A 176 29.96 3.01 31.94
C SER A 176 29.89 1.75 31.05
N LEU A 177 29.92 1.97 29.73
CA LEU A 177 29.87 0.93 28.70
C LEU A 177 31.17 0.97 27.89
N GLU A 178 32.07 0.01 28.10
CA GLU A 178 33.39 -0.02 27.49
C GLU A 178 33.86 -1.48 27.30
N ASN A 179 34.44 -1.78 26.14
CA ASN A 179 34.90 -3.12 25.75
C ASN A 179 33.83 -4.22 25.96
N ILE A 180 32.59 -3.92 25.53
CA ILE A 180 31.42 -4.77 25.79
C ILE A 180 30.48 -4.78 24.59
N ALA A 181 29.85 -5.92 24.34
CA ALA A 181 28.72 -6.05 23.45
C ALA A 181 27.44 -6.17 24.28
N ILE A 182 26.39 -5.40 23.95
CA ILE A 182 25.10 -5.48 24.67
C ILE A 182 23.91 -5.55 23.71
N SER A 183 22.83 -6.18 24.16
CA SER A 183 21.56 -6.16 23.42
C SER A 183 21.05 -4.73 23.26
N ALA A 184 20.44 -4.42 22.11
CA ALA A 184 19.86 -3.11 21.89
C ALA A 184 18.74 -2.78 22.89
N THR A 185 17.96 -3.77 23.32
CA THR A 185 16.93 -3.59 24.35
C THR A 185 17.52 -3.08 25.66
N LEU A 186 18.58 -3.72 26.16
CA LEU A 186 19.27 -3.27 27.38
C LEU A 186 19.86 -1.87 27.21
N PHE A 187 20.47 -1.59 26.05
CA PHE A 187 21.02 -0.27 25.75
C PHE A 187 19.96 0.84 25.81
N PHE A 188 18.80 0.65 25.19
CA PHE A 188 17.72 1.64 25.21
C PHE A 188 17.16 1.86 26.61
N VAL A 189 17.00 0.80 27.42
CA VAL A 189 16.56 0.96 28.82
C VAL A 189 17.60 1.74 29.64
N LEU A 190 18.88 1.48 29.45
CA LEU A 190 19.95 2.24 30.10
C LEU A 190 19.93 3.73 29.72
N LEU A 191 19.81 4.06 28.43
CA LEU A 191 19.68 5.44 27.97
C LEU A 191 18.46 6.14 28.56
N SER A 192 17.39 5.40 28.84
CA SER A 192 16.11 5.94 29.32
C SER A 192 16.06 6.15 30.83
N LYS A 193 16.80 5.34 31.59
CA LYS A 193 16.64 5.22 33.05
C LYS A 193 17.91 5.56 33.85
N THR A 194 19.05 5.75 33.20
CA THR A 194 20.36 5.98 33.86
C THR A 194 21.15 7.06 33.12
N LYS A 195 22.24 7.58 33.70
CA LYS A 195 23.23 8.36 32.94
C LYS A 195 24.18 7.37 32.25
N VAL A 196 24.47 7.55 30.97
CA VAL A 196 25.29 6.60 30.20
C VAL A 196 26.59 7.26 29.73
N ARG A 197 27.73 6.61 30.01
CA ARG A 197 29.04 6.97 29.47
C ARG A 197 29.52 5.84 28.54
N VAL A 198 29.68 6.16 27.26
CA VAL A 198 30.22 5.23 26.26
C VAL A 198 31.72 5.44 26.13
N GLY A 199 32.49 4.39 26.42
CA GLY A 199 33.94 4.31 26.24
C GLY A 199 34.33 3.71 24.89
N GLU A 200 35.52 3.09 24.83
CA GLU A 200 35.98 2.41 23.62
C GLU A 200 35.24 1.08 23.41
N ASN A 201 35.14 0.65 22.14
CA ASN A 201 34.74 -0.73 21.79
C ASN A 201 33.37 -1.16 22.36
N LEU A 202 32.35 -0.32 22.18
CA LEU A 202 30.95 -0.69 22.43
C LEU A 202 30.32 -1.25 21.15
N SER A 203 29.66 -2.42 21.24
CA SER A 203 28.85 -2.95 20.16
C SER A 203 27.42 -3.31 20.57
N LEU A 204 26.50 -3.21 19.62
CA LEU A 204 25.09 -3.60 19.79
C LEU A 204 24.75 -4.83 18.95
N PHE A 205 23.96 -5.74 19.54
CA PHE A 205 23.40 -6.90 18.85
C PHE A 205 21.88 -7.02 19.08
N GLY A 206 21.19 -7.70 18.16
CA GLY A 206 19.76 -8.02 18.29
C GLY A 206 19.49 -9.10 19.35
N GLU A 207 18.37 -9.01 20.05
CA GLU A 207 17.99 -9.98 21.10
C GLU A 207 17.22 -11.16 20.48
N GLU A 208 17.64 -12.40 20.75
CA GLU A 208 16.87 -13.62 20.50
C GLU A 208 16.29 -14.14 21.82
N ASP A 209 15.08 -14.72 21.77
CA ASP A 209 14.37 -15.15 22.97
C ASP A 209 15.19 -16.13 23.81
N GLY A 210 15.50 -15.74 25.04
CA GLY A 210 16.22 -16.57 26.00
C GLY A 210 17.75 -16.42 26.01
N GLU A 211 18.33 -15.61 25.12
CA GLU A 211 19.78 -15.39 25.06
C GLU A 211 20.31 -14.39 26.11
N ASP A 212 21.64 -14.33 26.24
CA ASP A 212 22.32 -13.42 27.15
C ASP A 212 22.43 -12.01 26.52
N CYS A 213 22.01 -10.98 27.27
CA CYS A 213 21.96 -9.59 26.80
C CYS A 213 23.31 -8.83 26.86
N ILE A 214 24.39 -9.51 27.26
CA ILE A 214 25.75 -8.97 27.41
C ILE A 214 26.76 -10.02 26.91
N GLU A 215 27.76 -9.60 26.15
CA GLU A 215 28.87 -10.44 25.67
C GLU A 215 30.21 -9.68 25.72
N GLU A 216 31.30 -10.42 25.54
CA GLU A 216 32.63 -9.81 25.34
C GLU A 216 32.67 -9.11 23.97
N HIS A 217 33.45 -8.03 23.89
CA HIS A 217 33.79 -7.42 22.62
C HIS A 217 34.48 -8.47 21.71
N ASP A 218 34.19 -8.47 20.40
CA ASP A 218 34.63 -9.44 19.38
C ASP A 218 33.95 -10.82 19.36
N THR A 219 33.02 -11.11 20.27
CA THR A 219 32.18 -12.32 20.14
C THR A 219 31.22 -12.13 18.98
N THR A 220 31.42 -12.90 17.90
CA THR A 220 30.73 -12.73 16.62
C THR A 220 29.25 -13.14 16.67
N ARG A 221 28.39 -12.30 17.25
CA ARG A 221 26.97 -12.28 16.91
C ARG A 221 26.74 -11.26 15.80
N ASN A 222 26.66 -11.76 14.57
CA ASN A 222 26.13 -10.99 13.43
C ASN A 222 24.60 -10.85 13.52
N THR A 223 24.01 -10.89 14.72
CA THR A 223 22.57 -10.82 14.93
C THR A 223 22.14 -9.37 14.70
N PRO A 224 21.39 -9.11 13.62
CA PRO A 224 21.15 -7.74 13.19
C PRO A 224 20.27 -6.97 14.20
N VAL A 225 20.61 -5.71 14.46
CA VAL A 225 19.94 -4.91 15.48
C VAL A 225 18.62 -4.32 14.98
N LEU A 226 17.53 -4.53 15.72
CA LEU A 226 16.28 -3.79 15.55
C LEU A 226 16.33 -2.52 16.41
N LEU A 227 16.53 -1.35 15.79
CA LEU A 227 16.44 -0.07 16.51
C LEU A 227 15.03 0.50 16.29
N ARG A 228 14.22 0.52 17.36
CA ARG A 228 12.87 1.07 17.36
C ARG A 228 12.61 1.89 18.62
N LYS A 229 11.95 3.04 18.48
CA LYS A 229 11.45 3.79 19.65
C LYS A 229 10.36 2.98 20.36
N ASN A 230 10.63 2.58 21.59
CA ASN A 230 9.70 1.80 22.39
C ASN A 230 8.52 2.69 22.83
N LYS A 231 7.28 2.26 22.58
CA LYS A 231 6.05 3.05 22.85
C LYS A 231 5.55 2.93 24.30
N THR A 232 6.29 2.27 25.19
CA THR A 232 5.83 1.96 26.56
C THR A 232 6.13 3.08 27.57
N ASN A 233 5.20 3.20 28.52
CA ASN A 233 4.93 4.28 29.47
C ASN A 233 6.12 4.88 30.26
N GLN A 234 5.99 6.18 30.60
CA GLN A 234 6.86 6.99 31.47
C GLN A 234 8.36 6.89 31.16
N PHE A 235 8.71 7.41 29.98
CA PHE A 235 10.07 7.67 29.56
C PHE A 235 10.42 9.14 29.83
N ASN A 236 11.59 9.43 30.40
CA ASN A 236 12.11 10.78 30.55
C ASN A 236 12.83 11.20 29.26
N PRO A 237 12.22 12.03 28.38
CA PRO A 237 12.81 12.34 27.10
C PRO A 237 14.07 13.20 27.22
N SER A 238 14.23 13.97 28.30
CA SER A 238 15.40 14.81 28.47
C SER A 238 16.64 13.99 28.78
N LEU A 239 16.56 13.04 29.71
CA LEU A 239 17.69 12.18 30.08
C LEU A 239 18.18 11.34 28.89
N PHE A 240 17.25 10.79 28.12
CA PHE A 240 17.59 10.00 26.95
C PHE A 240 18.31 10.81 25.86
N LEU A 241 17.80 12.01 25.55
CA LEU A 241 18.44 12.88 24.57
C LEU A 241 19.80 13.39 25.08
N GLU A 242 19.91 13.74 26.36
CA GLU A 242 21.17 14.13 27.00
C GLU A 242 22.21 13.00 26.90
N ASN A 243 21.82 11.77 27.22
CA ASN A 243 22.69 10.61 27.09
C ASN A 243 23.16 10.43 25.65
N ILE A 244 22.26 10.45 24.66
CA ILE A 244 22.66 10.31 23.25
C ILE A 244 23.62 11.41 22.81
N SER A 245 23.35 12.67 23.20
CA SER A 245 24.21 13.79 22.83
C SER A 245 25.62 13.69 23.44
N ASN A 246 25.77 13.04 24.60
CA ASN A 246 27.06 12.78 25.24
C ASN A 246 27.84 11.60 24.62
N ILE A 247 27.23 10.80 23.74
CA ILE A 247 27.91 9.69 23.06
C ILE A 247 28.81 10.26 21.95
N PRO A 248 30.08 9.80 21.85
CA PRO A 248 30.95 10.18 20.74
C PRO A 248 30.42 9.66 19.39
N SER A 249 30.63 10.42 18.31
CA SER A 249 30.21 10.00 16.97
C SER A 249 30.96 8.73 16.52
N LYS A 250 30.28 7.83 15.81
CA LYS A 250 30.82 6.55 15.32
C LYS A 250 31.47 5.67 16.41
N SER A 251 31.02 5.76 17.67
CA SER A 251 31.57 4.99 18.80
C SER A 251 30.86 3.68 19.06
N ILE A 252 29.69 3.45 18.46
CA ILE A 252 28.87 2.26 18.69
C ILE A 252 28.91 1.38 17.45
N ALA A 253 29.61 0.25 17.51
CA ALA A 253 29.59 -0.72 16.42
C ALA A 253 28.25 -1.46 16.37
N CYS A 254 27.61 -1.53 15.20
CA CYS A 254 26.42 -2.37 15.03
C CYS A 254 26.27 -2.86 13.59
N THR A 255 25.66 -4.03 13.43
CA THR A 255 25.14 -4.50 12.14
C THR A 255 23.66 -4.17 12.09
N TYR A 256 23.24 -3.34 11.12
CA TYR A 256 21.83 -3.02 10.96
C TYR A 256 21.02 -4.29 10.72
N GLY A 257 19.92 -4.41 11.45
CA GLY A 257 18.87 -5.34 11.12
C GLY A 257 17.92 -4.86 10.06
N ILE A 258 16.88 -5.65 9.89
CA ILE A 258 15.91 -5.50 8.81
C ILE A 258 15.18 -4.14 8.91
N HIS A 259 15.06 -3.53 10.09
CA HIS A 259 14.30 -2.29 10.29
C HIS A 259 14.97 -1.26 11.24
N LEU A 260 14.97 0.01 10.81
CA LEU A 260 15.25 1.21 11.60
C LEU A 260 13.99 2.08 11.60
N VAL A 261 13.29 2.18 12.74
CA VAL A 261 11.96 2.83 12.80
C VAL A 261 11.86 3.81 13.96
N ASP A 262 11.58 5.09 13.65
CA ASP A 262 11.34 6.17 14.61
C ASP A 262 12.46 6.36 15.64
N ILE A 263 13.68 5.95 15.32
CA ILE A 263 14.83 6.13 16.19
C ILE A 263 15.18 7.61 16.27
N SER A 264 15.72 8.02 17.42
CA SER A 264 16.31 9.36 17.51
C SER A 264 17.39 9.47 16.44
N THR A 265 17.23 10.41 15.51
CA THR A 265 18.19 10.59 14.42
C THR A 265 19.57 10.95 14.94
N ARG A 266 19.67 11.59 16.12
CA ARG A 266 20.95 11.82 16.81
C ARG A 266 21.72 10.52 17.04
N LEU A 267 21.02 9.41 17.30
CA LEU A 267 21.65 8.09 17.46
C LEU A 267 22.31 7.61 16.16
N LEU A 268 21.76 7.91 14.98
CA LEU A 268 22.37 7.52 13.69
C LEU A 268 23.80 8.02 13.56
N SER A 269 24.10 9.23 14.05
CA SER A 269 25.45 9.80 14.03
C SER A 269 26.45 9.06 14.94
N LYS A 270 25.94 8.29 15.93
CA LYS A 270 26.74 7.56 16.92
C LYS A 270 27.07 6.14 16.47
N LEU A 271 26.29 5.60 15.54
CA LEU A 271 26.45 4.25 15.03
C LEU A 271 27.61 4.18 14.02
N LYS A 272 28.37 3.09 14.10
CA LYS A 272 29.43 2.70 13.18
C LYS A 272 29.03 1.36 12.59
N THR A 273 28.67 1.36 11.32
CA THR A 273 28.24 0.17 10.59
C THR A 273 29.34 -0.30 9.64
N GLY A 274 29.49 -1.62 9.52
CA GLY A 274 30.39 -2.23 8.54
C GLY A 274 29.77 -2.27 7.14
N GLU A 275 30.60 -2.49 6.13
CA GLU A 275 30.22 -2.55 4.71
C GLU A 275 29.16 -3.63 4.40
N CYS A 276 28.96 -4.62 5.29
CA CYS A 276 28.02 -5.72 5.11
C CYS A 276 26.62 -5.48 5.71
N GLY A 277 26.30 -4.28 6.17
CA GLY A 277 24.99 -3.97 6.76
C GLY A 277 23.86 -3.93 5.73
N ARG A 278 22.83 -4.77 5.89
CA ARG A 278 21.59 -4.71 5.10
C ARG A 278 20.47 -4.10 5.93
N CYS A 279 20.19 -2.81 5.72
CA CYS A 279 19.07 -2.12 6.34
C CYS A 279 17.85 -2.19 5.40
N ASN A 280 17.10 -3.28 5.41
CA ASN A 280 15.98 -3.45 4.48
C ASN A 280 14.93 -2.32 4.57
N TYR A 281 14.76 -1.70 5.75
CA TYR A 281 13.75 -0.68 5.99
C TYR A 281 14.26 0.45 6.89
N LEU A 282 14.24 1.69 6.39
CA LEU A 282 14.49 2.91 7.15
C LEU A 282 13.24 3.79 7.13
N SER A 283 12.66 4.04 8.30
CA SER A 283 11.52 4.95 8.48
C SER A 283 11.80 5.94 9.60
N LEU A 284 11.81 7.22 9.26
CA LEU A 284 12.09 8.30 10.20
C LEU A 284 11.06 9.43 10.03
N GLU A 285 10.50 9.85 11.15
CA GLU A 285 9.60 10.99 11.26
C GLU A 285 10.16 11.95 12.30
N MET A 286 10.32 13.23 11.92
CA MET A 286 10.87 14.25 12.81
C MET A 286 10.02 15.52 12.75
N GLU A 287 9.36 15.84 13.86
CA GLU A 287 8.51 17.04 13.98
C GLU A 287 9.27 18.31 14.34
N LYS A 288 10.48 18.18 14.89
CA LYS A 288 11.23 19.30 15.45
C LYS A 288 12.63 19.42 14.86
N GLU A 289 13.01 20.66 14.57
CA GLU A 289 14.32 21.03 14.05
C GLU A 289 15.47 20.69 15.01
N GLU A 290 15.23 20.66 16.33
CA GLU A 290 16.26 20.34 17.36
C GLU A 290 16.94 18.98 17.13
N HIS A 291 16.28 18.06 16.43
CA HIS A 291 16.84 16.75 16.10
C HIS A 291 17.81 16.78 14.90
N LEU A 292 17.95 17.92 14.23
CA LEU A 292 18.87 18.14 13.11
C LEU A 292 20.22 18.74 13.51
N GLU A 293 20.33 19.35 14.70
CA GLU A 293 21.51 20.10 15.15
C GLU A 293 22.82 19.30 15.08
N GLU A 294 22.77 17.99 15.38
CA GLU A 294 23.96 17.12 15.33
C GLU A 294 24.22 16.54 13.93
N ILE A 295 23.21 16.48 13.05
CA ILE A 295 23.27 15.75 11.77
C ILE A 295 23.57 16.68 10.60
N LEU A 296 22.93 17.85 10.54
CA LEU A 296 23.13 18.79 9.45
C LEU A 296 24.60 19.23 9.26
N PRO A 297 25.39 19.45 10.33
CA PRO A 297 26.81 19.80 10.18
C PRO A 297 27.68 18.66 9.65
N MET A 298 27.17 17.42 9.61
CA MET A 298 27.92 16.29 9.09
C MET A 298 28.15 16.43 7.58
N GLU A 299 29.24 15.85 7.08
CA GLU A 299 29.48 15.76 5.65
C GLU A 299 28.36 14.98 4.95
N ASP A 300 28.04 15.33 3.70
CA ASP A 300 27.09 14.55 2.92
C ASP A 300 27.60 13.12 2.75
N ARG A 301 26.67 12.16 2.67
CA ARG A 301 27.00 10.73 2.57
C ARG A 301 27.89 10.20 3.73
N SER A 302 27.84 10.81 4.90
CA SER A 302 28.63 10.38 6.07
C SER A 302 27.94 9.32 6.94
N ILE A 303 26.63 9.12 6.79
CA ILE A 303 25.81 8.14 7.51
C ILE A 303 25.57 6.94 6.59
N PHE A 304 26.44 5.94 6.67
CA PHE A 304 26.29 4.71 5.88
C PHE A 304 25.12 3.88 6.42
N VAL A 305 24.13 3.63 5.56
CA VAL A 305 22.94 2.82 5.85
C VAL A 305 22.93 1.48 5.10
N GLY A 306 23.91 1.25 4.22
CA GLY A 306 24.05 0.00 3.48
C GLY A 306 23.03 -0.16 2.35
N GLU A 307 22.62 -1.39 2.09
CA GLU A 307 21.54 -1.72 1.16
C GLU A 307 20.17 -1.43 1.80
N ILE A 308 19.37 -0.56 1.19
CA ILE A 308 18.00 -0.22 1.59
C ILE A 308 16.99 -0.66 0.54
N ILE A 309 16.02 -1.47 0.98
CA ILE A 309 14.86 -1.85 0.16
C ILE A 309 13.76 -0.79 0.26
N LEU A 310 13.55 -0.22 1.46
CA LEU A 310 12.44 0.66 1.78
C LEU A 310 12.90 1.92 2.55
N LEU A 311 12.70 3.11 1.99
CA LEU A 311 13.00 4.40 2.63
C LEU A 311 11.72 5.23 2.84
N PHE A 312 11.46 5.64 4.07
CA PHE A 312 10.36 6.54 4.46
C PHE A 312 10.92 7.69 5.30
N LEU A 313 10.88 8.91 4.77
CA LEU A 313 11.31 10.11 5.49
C LEU A 313 10.15 11.10 5.55
N MET A 314 9.78 11.50 6.77
CA MET A 314 8.69 12.43 7.05
C MET A 314 9.18 13.65 7.82
N ASN A 315 8.68 14.82 7.41
CA ASN A 315 8.96 16.12 8.01
C ASN A 315 10.47 16.44 8.02
N TYR A 316 11.06 16.87 9.14
CA TYR A 316 12.48 17.23 9.19
C TYR A 316 13.41 16.06 8.83
N ALA A 317 12.92 14.81 8.87
CA ALA A 317 13.70 13.65 8.46
C ALA A 317 14.05 13.68 6.98
N VAL A 318 13.24 14.35 6.15
CA VAL A 318 13.56 14.52 4.74
C VAL A 318 14.89 15.26 4.56
N SER A 319 15.22 16.21 5.44
CA SER A 319 16.47 16.98 5.40
C SER A 319 17.74 16.15 5.64
N ILE A 320 17.63 14.94 6.19
CA ILE A 320 18.80 14.09 6.42
C ILE A 320 19.19 13.30 5.17
N LEU A 321 18.36 13.30 4.12
CA LEU A 321 18.56 12.47 2.93
C LEU A 321 19.94 12.67 2.29
N SER A 322 20.48 13.90 2.29
CA SER A 322 21.82 14.18 1.77
C SER A 322 22.95 13.57 2.61
N LYS A 323 22.67 13.30 3.89
CA LYS A 323 23.63 12.73 4.85
C LYS A 323 23.70 11.21 4.77
N LEU A 324 22.69 10.58 4.20
CA LEU A 324 22.64 9.12 4.03
C LEU A 324 23.57 8.67 2.90
N ALA A 325 24.30 7.57 3.13
CA ALA A 325 25.08 6.88 2.12
C ALA A 325 24.57 5.45 1.95
N PHE A 326 24.20 5.13 0.71
CA PHE A 326 23.77 3.80 0.29
C PHE A 326 24.95 3.01 -0.28
N HIS A 327 24.83 1.69 -0.30
CA HIS A 327 25.75 0.82 -1.03
C HIS A 327 25.72 1.14 -2.55
N GLU A 328 26.84 0.96 -3.27
CA GLU A 328 26.93 1.29 -4.71
C GLU A 328 25.94 0.47 -5.56
N ASP A 329 25.72 -0.79 -5.17
CA ASP A 329 24.75 -1.69 -5.81
C ASP A 329 23.33 -1.56 -5.22
N ASN A 330 23.01 -0.47 -4.53
CA ASN A 330 21.71 -0.33 -3.87
C ASN A 330 20.57 -0.23 -4.90
N GLU A 331 19.69 -1.23 -4.88
CA GLU A 331 18.46 -1.26 -5.66
C GLU A 331 17.25 -1.13 -4.72
N MET A 332 16.85 0.11 -4.45
CA MET A 332 15.72 0.39 -3.58
C MET A 332 14.41 -0.04 -4.25
N ALA A 333 13.51 -0.67 -3.51
CA ALA A 333 12.17 -0.94 -4.01
C ALA A 333 11.26 0.29 -3.84
N TYR A 334 11.23 0.89 -2.65
CA TYR A 334 10.31 2.00 -2.34
C TYR A 334 11.01 3.18 -1.68
N MET A 335 10.70 4.39 -2.16
CA MET A 335 11.07 5.66 -1.54
C MET A 335 9.83 6.51 -1.29
N THR A 336 9.65 6.99 -0.07
CA THR A 336 8.59 7.93 0.32
C THR A 336 9.19 9.14 1.04
N LEU A 337 8.93 10.34 0.52
CA LEU A 337 9.33 11.61 1.11
C LEU A 337 8.09 12.48 1.32
N GLU A 338 7.85 12.95 2.54
CA GLU A 338 6.70 13.78 2.89
C GLU A 338 7.14 14.92 3.81
N ALA A 339 6.77 16.15 3.48
CA ALA A 339 7.08 17.30 4.32
C ALA A 339 5.93 18.31 4.32
N ASP A 340 5.35 18.55 5.49
CA ASP A 340 4.15 19.40 5.61
C ASP A 340 4.46 20.90 5.72
N ARG A 341 5.71 21.27 6.02
CA ARG A 341 6.17 22.66 6.14
C ARG A 341 7.43 22.88 5.32
N GLU A 342 7.62 24.10 4.81
CA GLU A 342 8.84 24.49 4.07
C GLU A 342 10.10 24.31 4.93
N ASP A 343 9.99 24.64 6.22
CA ASP A 343 11.04 24.55 7.21
C ASP A 343 11.65 23.13 7.30
N HIS A 344 10.84 22.10 7.07
CA HIS A 344 11.24 20.68 7.12
C HIS A 344 12.30 20.31 6.08
N ILE A 345 12.38 21.08 4.99
CA ILE A 345 13.23 20.81 3.82
C ILE A 345 14.19 21.95 3.52
N ARG A 346 14.10 23.07 4.24
CA ARG A 346 14.93 24.25 4.05
C ARG A 346 16.44 23.94 3.94
N PRO A 347 17.02 23.03 4.74
CA PRO A 347 18.42 22.63 4.60
C PRO A 347 18.80 22.04 3.23
N ILE A 348 17.84 21.46 2.49
CA ILE A 348 18.06 20.85 1.17
C ILE A 348 17.81 21.84 0.02
N LEU A 349 17.00 22.88 0.22
CA LEU A 349 16.57 23.78 -0.86
C LEU A 349 17.75 24.47 -1.57
N ASP A 350 18.79 24.83 -0.81
CA ASP A 350 19.97 25.54 -1.30
C ASP A 350 21.03 24.60 -1.94
N MET A 351 20.83 23.28 -1.86
CA MET A 351 21.75 22.32 -2.48
C MET A 351 21.71 22.40 -4.01
N GLU A 352 22.81 22.02 -4.67
CA GLU A 352 22.81 21.91 -6.13
C GLU A 352 21.82 20.86 -6.64
N ASN A 353 21.28 21.05 -7.84
CA ASN A 353 20.42 20.03 -8.44
C ASN A 353 21.22 18.75 -8.72
N ARG A 354 20.60 17.59 -8.57
CA ARG A 354 21.24 16.27 -8.72
C ARG A 354 22.44 16.05 -7.78
N SER A 355 22.42 16.66 -6.59
CA SER A 355 23.46 16.47 -5.57
C SER A 355 23.17 15.32 -4.60
N ILE A 356 21.90 14.90 -4.47
CA ILE A 356 21.47 13.85 -3.55
C ILE A 356 21.36 12.52 -4.30
N PHE A 357 22.26 11.58 -4.03
CA PHE A 357 22.30 10.27 -4.68
C PHE A 357 21.27 9.32 -4.07
N VAL A 358 20.35 8.82 -4.89
CA VAL A 358 19.34 7.83 -4.48
C VAL A 358 19.44 6.51 -5.27
N GLU A 359 20.48 6.37 -6.10
CA GLU A 359 20.80 5.20 -6.93
C GLU A 359 19.63 4.74 -7.82
N LYS A 360 19.24 3.46 -7.73
CA LYS A 360 18.14 2.85 -8.50
C LYS A 360 16.93 2.63 -7.62
N ILE A 361 15.73 2.95 -8.14
CA ILE A 361 14.45 2.70 -7.46
C ILE A 361 13.54 1.90 -8.39
N LYS A 362 13.25 0.64 -8.04
CA LYS A 362 12.55 -0.30 -8.91
C LYS A 362 11.03 -0.19 -8.87
N GLU A 363 10.42 -0.14 -7.69
CA GLU A 363 8.96 -0.29 -7.56
C GLU A 363 8.23 1.06 -7.50
N ARG A 364 8.57 1.92 -6.53
CA ARG A 364 7.76 3.11 -6.27
C ARG A 364 8.52 4.29 -5.67
N ILE A 365 8.27 5.47 -6.22
CA ILE A 365 8.62 6.77 -5.64
C ILE A 365 7.32 7.49 -5.25
N ILE A 366 7.21 7.91 -3.99
CA ILE A 366 6.11 8.73 -3.47
C ILE A 366 6.72 10.01 -2.91
N ILE A 367 6.31 11.17 -3.42
CA ILE A 367 6.75 12.46 -2.87
C ILE A 367 5.53 13.36 -2.66
N ARG A 368 5.39 13.91 -1.45
CA ARG A 368 4.21 14.65 -1.01
C ARG A 368 4.55 16.03 -0.43
N ASN A 369 3.64 16.97 -0.65
CA ASN A 369 3.68 18.32 -0.09
C ASN A 369 5.01 19.04 -0.42
N TYR A 370 5.63 19.74 0.54
CA TYR A 370 6.87 20.47 0.30
C TYR A 370 8.01 19.57 -0.20
N ALA A 371 8.01 18.28 0.13
CA ALA A 371 9.04 17.36 -0.33
C ALA A 371 9.10 17.27 -1.86
N VAL A 372 8.03 17.62 -2.59
CA VAL A 372 8.03 17.67 -4.06
C VAL A 372 9.13 18.58 -4.58
N THR A 373 9.43 19.69 -3.88
CA THR A 373 10.50 20.63 -4.24
C THR A 373 11.92 20.03 -4.20
N ILE A 374 12.11 18.87 -3.57
CA ILE A 374 13.39 18.17 -3.51
C ILE A 374 13.64 17.32 -4.75
N LEU A 375 12.61 17.02 -5.54
CA LEU A 375 12.75 16.19 -6.74
C LEU A 375 13.90 16.62 -7.68
N PRO A 376 14.15 17.92 -7.96
CA PRO A 376 15.31 18.37 -8.73
C PRO A 376 16.68 18.12 -8.08
N LYS A 377 16.72 17.97 -6.76
CA LYS A 377 17.94 17.71 -5.98
C LYS A 377 18.34 16.24 -6.04
N LEU A 378 17.40 15.35 -6.33
CA LEU A 378 17.64 13.92 -6.44
C LEU A 378 18.40 13.59 -7.73
N ARG A 379 19.38 12.69 -7.60
CA ARG A 379 20.15 12.09 -8.69
C ARG A 379 19.85 10.60 -8.74
N PHE A 380 19.15 10.21 -9.80
CA PHE A 380 18.91 8.81 -10.16
C PHE A 380 20.03 8.29 -11.05
N HIS A 381 20.27 6.98 -11.01
CA HIS A 381 21.15 6.31 -11.97
C HIS A 381 20.62 6.48 -13.41
N GLU A 382 21.50 6.52 -14.42
CA GLU A 382 21.10 6.74 -15.83
C GLU A 382 20.13 5.67 -16.33
N ASP A 383 20.41 4.39 -16.02
CA ASP A 383 19.54 3.25 -16.30
C ASP A 383 18.41 3.02 -15.26
N ASN A 384 18.00 4.06 -14.53
CA ASN A 384 16.91 3.90 -13.56
C ASN A 384 15.57 3.62 -14.27
N GLU A 385 15.00 2.44 -14.01
CA GLU A 385 13.67 2.03 -14.49
C GLU A 385 12.73 1.82 -13.30
N THR A 386 11.88 2.81 -13.02
CA THR A 386 10.93 2.76 -11.90
C THR A 386 9.53 2.39 -12.37
N TYR A 387 8.88 1.46 -11.67
CA TYR A 387 7.52 1.05 -12.00
C TYR A 387 6.48 2.14 -11.76
N LYS A 388 6.56 2.89 -10.65
CA LYS A 388 5.55 3.92 -10.30
C LYS A 388 6.12 5.18 -9.66
N LEU A 389 5.80 6.33 -10.25
CA LEU A 389 5.99 7.67 -9.67
C LEU A 389 4.64 8.21 -9.16
N PHE A 390 4.61 8.69 -7.92
CA PHE A 390 3.45 9.35 -7.32
C PHE A 390 3.87 10.69 -6.72
N LEU A 391 3.41 11.80 -7.30
CA LEU A 391 3.66 13.16 -6.79
C LEU A 391 2.35 13.82 -6.41
N PHE A 392 2.31 14.43 -5.23
CA PHE A 392 1.09 15.05 -4.71
C PHE A 392 1.42 16.34 -3.96
N ALA A 393 0.79 17.44 -4.36
CA ALA A 393 1.00 18.73 -3.74
C ALA A 393 -0.34 19.44 -3.53
N ASP A 394 -0.73 19.64 -2.27
CA ASP A 394 -2.01 20.26 -1.92
C ASP A 394 -2.05 21.79 -2.01
N GLN A 395 -0.89 22.45 -2.05
CA GLN A 395 -0.78 23.92 -2.08
C GLN A 395 0.23 24.37 -3.15
N GLU A 396 0.07 25.58 -3.68
CA GLU A 396 0.94 26.15 -4.74
C GLU A 396 2.40 26.32 -4.28
N ASN A 397 2.60 26.75 -3.03
CA ASN A 397 3.92 26.89 -2.40
C ASN A 397 4.74 25.58 -2.39
N HIS A 398 4.09 24.41 -2.35
CA HIS A 398 4.75 23.11 -2.40
C HIS A 398 5.49 22.85 -3.73
N ILE A 399 5.18 23.61 -4.78
CA ILE A 399 5.79 23.43 -6.11
C ILE A 399 6.35 24.72 -6.70
N ARG A 400 6.13 25.87 -6.05
CA ARG A 400 6.56 27.19 -6.55
C ARG A 400 8.04 27.23 -6.98
N PRO A 401 9.00 26.62 -6.24
CA PRO A 401 10.40 26.58 -6.69
C PRO A 401 10.61 25.83 -8.01
N ILE A 402 9.81 24.79 -8.28
CA ILE A 402 9.90 23.98 -9.50
C ILE A 402 9.28 24.68 -10.70
N LEU A 403 8.22 25.45 -10.52
CA LEU A 403 7.52 26.12 -11.63
C LEU A 403 8.42 27.07 -12.43
N ALA A 404 9.43 27.66 -11.78
CA ALA A 404 10.41 28.55 -12.41
C ALA A 404 11.51 27.82 -13.19
N MET A 405 11.60 26.49 -13.09
CA MET A 405 12.62 25.70 -13.78
C MET A 405 12.32 25.56 -15.27
N GLU A 406 13.35 25.23 -16.06
CA GLU A 406 13.19 24.89 -17.47
C GLU A 406 12.37 23.59 -17.63
N ASP A 407 11.62 23.51 -18.72
CA ASP A 407 10.86 22.31 -19.06
C ASP A 407 11.80 21.13 -19.26
N ARG A 408 11.37 19.94 -18.81
CA ARG A 408 12.14 18.68 -18.83
C ARG A 408 13.49 18.70 -18.10
N SER A 409 13.73 19.69 -17.24
CA SER A 409 14.96 19.80 -16.45
C SER A 409 15.12 18.72 -15.38
N ILE A 410 14.00 18.15 -14.91
CA ILE A 410 13.96 17.15 -13.84
C ILE A 410 13.97 15.74 -14.44
N PHE A 411 15.14 15.10 -14.46
CA PHE A 411 15.32 13.76 -15.02
C PHE A 411 15.11 12.68 -13.96
N ILE A 412 14.26 11.69 -14.26
CA ILE A 412 13.88 10.60 -13.33
C ILE A 412 14.07 9.20 -13.95
N GLY A 413 14.69 9.10 -15.13
CA GLY A 413 14.86 7.84 -15.86
C GLY A 413 13.58 7.41 -16.60
N LYS A 414 13.40 6.08 -16.75
CA LYS A 414 12.19 5.48 -17.34
C LYS A 414 11.16 5.20 -16.25
N ILE A 415 9.92 5.61 -16.48
CA ILE A 415 8.80 5.44 -15.54
C ILE A 415 7.65 4.71 -16.23
N ARG A 416 7.25 3.55 -15.70
CA ARG A 416 6.11 2.78 -16.24
C ARG A 416 4.76 3.39 -15.89
N LYS A 417 4.59 3.95 -14.69
CA LYS A 417 3.31 4.55 -14.23
C LYS A 417 3.55 5.90 -13.55
N THR A 418 2.90 6.95 -14.04
CA THR A 418 3.01 8.30 -13.47
C THR A 418 1.66 8.73 -12.91
N ILE A 419 1.63 9.12 -11.64
CA ILE A 419 0.44 9.66 -10.96
C ILE A 419 0.77 11.03 -10.39
N LEU A 420 0.09 12.08 -10.86
CA LEU A 420 0.24 13.45 -10.35
C LEU A 420 -1.10 13.95 -9.82
N GLY A 421 -1.10 14.46 -8.59
CA GLY A 421 -2.29 14.97 -7.92
C GLY A 421 -2.18 16.41 -7.46
N ASN A 422 -3.28 17.15 -7.62
CA ASN A 422 -3.44 18.56 -7.28
C ASN A 422 -2.38 19.43 -7.96
N TYR A 423 -1.71 20.33 -7.23
CA TYR A 423 -0.70 21.23 -7.82
C TYR A 423 0.44 20.44 -8.49
N ALA A 424 0.71 19.20 -8.07
CA ALA A 424 1.74 18.38 -8.73
C ALA A 424 1.41 18.05 -10.20
N VAL A 425 0.18 18.25 -10.67
CA VAL A 425 -0.10 18.19 -12.11
C VAL A 425 0.69 19.27 -12.86
N SER A 426 0.85 20.47 -12.29
CA SER A 426 1.54 21.60 -12.90
C SER A 426 3.05 21.41 -13.08
N ILE A 427 3.66 20.41 -12.44
CA ILE A 427 5.09 20.09 -12.64
C ILE A 427 5.30 19.10 -13.79
N LEU A 428 4.24 18.60 -14.44
CA LEU A 428 4.35 17.62 -15.53
C LEU A 428 5.27 18.11 -16.66
N SER A 429 5.23 19.39 -17.03
CA SER A 429 6.10 19.97 -18.06
C SER A 429 7.58 20.01 -17.66
N LYS A 430 7.86 19.98 -16.36
CA LYS A 430 9.23 20.03 -15.80
C LYS A 430 9.88 18.65 -15.73
N LEU A 431 9.09 17.58 -15.80
CA LEU A 431 9.58 16.21 -15.82
C LEU A 431 10.17 15.85 -17.19
N GLY A 432 11.42 15.41 -17.19
CA GLY A 432 12.10 14.85 -18.36
C GLY A 432 11.99 13.33 -18.36
N PHE A 433 11.12 12.80 -19.23
CA PHE A 433 11.06 11.37 -19.52
C PHE A 433 12.07 11.02 -20.62
N HIS A 434 12.68 9.83 -20.52
CA HIS A 434 13.55 9.29 -21.57
C HIS A 434 12.79 9.17 -22.91
N GLU A 435 13.47 9.35 -24.05
CA GLU A 435 12.82 9.28 -25.38
C GLU A 435 12.15 7.92 -25.64
N ASP A 436 12.85 6.84 -25.24
CA ASP A 436 12.34 5.47 -25.27
C ASP A 436 11.44 5.09 -24.09
N ASN A 437 10.86 6.06 -23.36
CA ASN A 437 9.97 5.75 -22.24
C ASN A 437 8.61 5.24 -22.73
N GLU A 438 8.39 3.94 -22.61
CA GLU A 438 7.11 3.28 -22.85
C GLU A 438 6.27 3.22 -21.56
N MET A 439 5.40 4.21 -21.38
CA MET A 439 4.59 4.33 -20.17
C MET A 439 3.36 3.42 -20.25
N ALA A 440 3.15 2.58 -19.24
CA ALA A 440 1.94 1.79 -19.10
C ALA A 440 0.75 2.63 -18.61
N SER A 441 0.96 3.69 -17.83
CA SER A 441 -0.14 4.57 -17.42
C SER A 441 0.27 5.97 -17.00
N LEU A 442 -0.53 6.95 -17.42
CA LEU A 442 -0.50 8.34 -16.95
C LEU A 442 -1.82 8.66 -16.24
N SER A 443 -1.77 9.04 -14.97
CA SER A 443 -2.96 9.42 -14.18
C SER A 443 -2.81 10.82 -13.59
N LEU A 444 -3.70 11.74 -13.94
CA LEU A 444 -3.64 13.14 -13.52
C LEU A 444 -4.96 13.54 -12.87
N PHE A 445 -4.88 14.14 -11.69
CA PHE A 445 -6.05 14.47 -10.88
C PHE A 445 -5.91 15.90 -10.32
N ALA A 446 -6.85 16.79 -10.64
CA ALA A 446 -6.82 18.17 -10.17
C ALA A 446 -8.20 18.62 -9.65
N ARG A 447 -8.33 18.77 -8.32
CA ARG A 447 -9.60 19.17 -7.68
C ARG A 447 -10.04 20.61 -7.93
N GLN A 448 -9.11 21.51 -8.23
CA GLN A 448 -9.36 22.94 -8.43
C GLN A 448 -8.66 23.42 -9.70
N GLU A 449 -9.17 24.48 -10.33
CA GLU A 449 -8.57 25.07 -11.53
C GLU A 449 -7.14 25.58 -11.26
N ASP A 450 -6.93 26.19 -10.09
CA ASP A 450 -5.62 26.73 -9.69
C ASP A 450 -4.50 25.67 -9.69
N HIS A 451 -4.84 24.39 -9.47
CA HIS A 451 -3.89 23.28 -9.51
C HIS A 451 -3.20 23.09 -10.87
N ILE A 452 -3.84 23.56 -11.95
CA ILE A 452 -3.37 23.42 -13.34
C ILE A 452 -3.21 24.76 -14.06
N ARG A 453 -3.52 25.87 -13.41
CA ARG A 453 -3.41 27.22 -13.98
C ARG A 453 -2.06 27.49 -14.66
N PRO A 454 -0.90 27.08 -14.11
CA PRO A 454 0.39 27.17 -14.81
C PRO A 454 0.43 26.45 -16.17
N ILE A 455 -0.18 25.26 -16.27
CA ILE A 455 -0.24 24.46 -17.51
C ILE A 455 -1.22 25.07 -18.52
N LEU A 456 -2.34 25.62 -18.07
CA LEU A 456 -3.34 26.22 -18.96
C LEU A 456 -2.77 27.39 -19.76
N ALA A 457 -1.82 28.13 -19.18
CA ALA A 457 -1.11 29.24 -19.84
C ALA A 457 -0.08 28.78 -20.90
N MET A 458 0.27 27.50 -20.95
CA MET A 458 1.24 26.97 -21.92
C MET A 458 0.64 26.85 -23.32
N GLU A 459 1.49 26.79 -24.34
CA GLU A 459 1.04 26.49 -25.71
C GLU A 459 0.48 25.07 -25.81
N ASN A 460 -0.43 24.85 -26.77
CA ASN A 460 -0.97 23.52 -27.03
C ASN A 460 0.16 22.59 -27.53
N ARG A 461 0.10 21.30 -27.16
CA ARG A 461 1.11 20.29 -27.52
C ARG A 461 2.55 20.64 -27.08
N SER A 462 2.71 21.40 -26.00
CA SER A 462 4.02 21.76 -25.43
C SER A 462 4.55 20.69 -24.47
N ILE A 463 3.67 19.92 -23.82
CA ILE A 463 4.03 18.92 -22.80
C ILE A 463 4.22 17.55 -23.45
N VAL A 464 5.45 17.06 -23.46
CA VAL A 464 5.78 15.75 -24.07
C VAL A 464 5.76 14.67 -22.99
N ILE A 465 4.90 13.68 -23.18
CA ILE A 465 4.68 12.59 -22.22
C ILE A 465 5.18 11.23 -22.73
N GLY A 466 5.79 11.17 -23.92
CA GLY A 466 6.26 9.93 -24.54
C GLY A 466 5.13 9.07 -25.11
N LYS A 467 5.37 7.76 -25.22
CA LYS A 467 4.35 6.76 -25.61
C LYS A 467 3.62 6.27 -24.35
N VAL A 468 2.28 6.22 -24.41
CA VAL A 468 1.44 5.69 -23.33
C VAL A 468 0.58 4.54 -23.86
N GLU A 469 1.02 3.31 -23.62
CA GLU A 469 0.37 2.12 -24.19
C GLU A 469 -0.88 1.72 -23.43
N GLY A 470 -0.89 1.78 -22.10
CA GLY A 470 -2.00 1.27 -21.31
C GLY A 470 -3.11 2.30 -21.09
N ILE A 471 -3.09 3.00 -19.96
CA ILE A 471 -4.20 3.83 -19.49
C ILE A 471 -3.78 5.29 -19.32
N ILE A 472 -4.50 6.19 -19.99
CA ILE A 472 -4.51 7.61 -19.67
C ILE A 472 -5.77 7.90 -18.84
N ARG A 473 -5.59 8.36 -17.61
CA ARG A 473 -6.67 8.70 -16.66
C ARG A 473 -6.59 10.18 -16.32
N LEU A 474 -7.59 10.94 -16.70
CA LEU A 474 -7.68 12.37 -16.37
C LEU A 474 -8.96 12.61 -15.59
N GLU A 475 -8.83 13.25 -14.44
CA GLU A 475 -9.94 13.46 -13.51
C GLU A 475 -10.09 14.93 -13.13
N LYS A 476 -11.35 15.39 -13.11
CA LYS A 476 -11.75 16.76 -12.75
C LYS A 476 -11.10 17.80 -13.68
N TYR A 477 -10.54 18.89 -13.14
CA TYR A 477 -9.90 19.93 -13.95
C TYR A 477 -8.73 19.38 -14.79
N ALA A 478 -8.10 18.26 -14.41
CA ALA A 478 -6.97 17.70 -15.14
C ALA A 478 -7.35 17.30 -16.58
N VAL A 479 -8.63 17.09 -16.88
CA VAL A 479 -9.09 16.81 -18.25
C VAL A 479 -8.82 17.99 -19.20
N THR A 480 -8.84 19.22 -18.69
CA THR A 480 -8.62 20.44 -19.49
C THR A 480 -7.17 20.59 -19.97
N ILE A 481 -6.24 19.78 -19.46
CA ILE A 481 -4.84 19.81 -19.92
C ILE A 481 -4.64 19.02 -21.22
N LEU A 482 -5.63 18.23 -21.66
CA LEU A 482 -5.54 17.42 -22.89
C LEU A 482 -4.95 18.18 -24.10
N PRO A 483 -5.37 19.42 -24.42
CA PRO A 483 -4.80 20.19 -25.53
C PRO A 483 -3.30 20.51 -25.36
N LYS A 484 -2.80 20.50 -24.13
CA LYS A 484 -1.40 20.81 -23.79
C LYS A 484 -0.48 19.60 -23.95
N LEU A 485 -1.03 18.38 -23.95
CA LEU A 485 -0.28 17.15 -24.11
C LEU A 485 0.08 16.90 -25.57
N ARG A 486 1.32 16.46 -25.80
CA ARG A 486 1.84 16.00 -27.09
C ARG A 486 2.07 14.50 -27.03
N PHE A 487 1.17 13.76 -27.67
CA PHE A 487 1.31 12.32 -27.89
C PHE A 487 2.28 12.04 -29.04
N HIS A 488 3.03 10.94 -28.93
CA HIS A 488 3.80 10.40 -30.06
C HIS A 488 2.86 10.03 -31.22
N GLU A 489 3.33 10.10 -32.47
CA GLU A 489 2.49 9.77 -33.65
C GLU A 489 2.03 8.30 -33.61
N ASP A 490 2.95 7.39 -33.28
CA ASP A 490 2.67 5.97 -33.04
C ASP A 490 2.08 5.65 -31.65
N ASN A 491 1.47 6.62 -30.96
CA ASN A 491 0.87 6.35 -29.65
C ASN A 491 -0.39 5.49 -29.79
N GLU A 492 -0.35 4.28 -29.22
CA GLU A 492 -1.48 3.34 -29.18
C GLU A 492 -1.94 3.09 -27.73
N THR A 493 -2.89 3.88 -27.26
CA THR A 493 -3.40 3.78 -25.88
C THR A 493 -4.55 2.77 -25.78
N HIS A 494 -4.51 1.87 -24.80
CA HIS A 494 -5.59 0.91 -24.55
C HIS A 494 -6.86 1.58 -24.00
N VAL A 495 -6.74 2.48 -23.01
CA VAL A 495 -7.89 3.15 -22.39
C VAL A 495 -7.63 4.64 -22.18
N LEU A 496 -8.52 5.50 -22.68
CA LEU A 496 -8.64 6.91 -22.32
C LEU A 496 -9.82 7.07 -21.36
N PHE A 497 -9.54 7.21 -20.07
CA PHE A 497 -10.52 7.39 -19.01
C PHE A 497 -10.61 8.87 -18.61
N LEU A 498 -11.80 9.47 -18.73
CA LEU A 498 -12.05 10.88 -18.43
C LEU A 498 -13.19 10.97 -17.41
N LEU A 499 -12.95 11.51 -16.22
CA LEU A 499 -13.99 11.67 -15.18
C LEU A 499 -14.17 13.12 -14.80
N VAL A 500 -15.37 13.65 -15.01
CA VAL A 500 -15.69 15.05 -14.69
C VAL A 500 -17.01 15.13 -13.93
N ASP A 501 -16.92 15.34 -12.62
CA ASP A 501 -18.06 15.36 -11.70
C ASP A 501 -18.81 16.70 -11.60
N GLN A 502 -18.27 17.79 -12.17
CA GLN A 502 -18.89 19.12 -12.19
C GLN A 502 -18.75 19.77 -13.57
N GLU A 503 -19.75 20.54 -14.01
CA GLU A 503 -19.74 21.22 -15.31
C GLU A 503 -18.57 22.22 -15.44
N ASP A 504 -18.28 22.95 -14.35
CA ASP A 504 -17.20 23.95 -14.31
C ASP A 504 -15.83 23.37 -14.66
N HIS A 505 -15.59 22.11 -14.34
CA HIS A 505 -14.33 21.41 -14.62
C HIS A 505 -14.01 21.29 -16.12
N ILE A 506 -15.01 21.37 -17.02
CA ILE A 506 -14.81 21.29 -18.48
C ILE A 506 -15.00 22.62 -19.20
N ARG A 507 -15.46 23.67 -18.53
CA ARG A 507 -15.64 24.99 -19.19
C ARG A 507 -14.42 25.43 -20.00
N PRO A 508 -13.17 25.30 -19.51
CA PRO A 508 -12.00 25.71 -20.28
C PRO A 508 -11.75 24.93 -21.58
N ILE A 509 -12.24 23.68 -21.68
CA ILE A 509 -12.04 22.82 -22.85
C ILE A 509 -13.23 22.85 -23.82
N LEU A 510 -14.38 23.37 -23.41
CA LEU A 510 -15.57 23.48 -24.28
C LEU A 510 -15.39 24.49 -25.42
N ASP A 511 -14.60 25.54 -25.20
CA ASP A 511 -14.30 26.58 -26.20
C ASP A 511 -13.19 26.16 -27.19
N VAL A 512 -12.53 25.03 -26.94
CA VAL A 512 -11.52 24.47 -27.84
C VAL A 512 -12.19 24.02 -29.14
N GLU A 513 -11.53 24.23 -30.28
CA GLU A 513 -12.06 23.82 -31.58
C GLU A 513 -12.30 22.30 -31.63
N ASN A 514 -13.41 21.88 -32.23
CA ASN A 514 -13.72 20.46 -32.42
C ASN A 514 -12.61 19.77 -33.21
N ARG A 515 -12.30 18.51 -32.88
CA ARG A 515 -11.24 17.71 -33.52
C ARG A 515 -9.84 18.36 -33.51
N SER A 516 -9.54 19.24 -32.55
CA SER A 516 -8.21 19.86 -32.45
C SER A 516 -7.24 19.10 -31.53
N ILE A 517 -7.77 18.29 -30.60
CA ILE A 517 -7.02 17.55 -29.60
C ILE A 517 -6.66 16.17 -30.14
N PHE A 518 -5.44 16.02 -30.64
CA PHE A 518 -4.97 14.72 -31.13
C PHE A 518 -4.60 13.79 -29.97
N VAL A 519 -5.11 12.55 -29.97
CA VAL A 519 -4.85 11.54 -28.91
C VAL A 519 -4.23 10.24 -29.43
N GLY A 520 -3.81 10.20 -30.70
CA GLY A 520 -3.25 8.99 -31.32
C GLY A 520 -4.32 7.93 -31.62
N LYS A 521 -3.93 6.65 -31.55
CA LYS A 521 -4.85 5.51 -31.61
C LYS A 521 -5.34 5.17 -30.20
N VAL A 522 -6.65 4.95 -30.03
CA VAL A 522 -7.24 4.67 -28.71
C VAL A 522 -8.18 3.48 -28.81
N LYS A 523 -7.86 2.38 -28.10
CA LYS A 523 -8.70 1.18 -28.11
C LYS A 523 -10.00 1.35 -27.33
N SER A 524 -10.06 2.11 -26.24
CA SER A 524 -11.29 2.29 -25.46
C SER A 524 -11.37 3.69 -24.88
N ILE A 525 -12.55 4.29 -24.87
CA ILE A 525 -12.80 5.61 -24.31
C ILE A 525 -13.91 5.49 -23.28
N CYS A 526 -13.61 5.91 -22.05
CA CYS A 526 -14.54 5.86 -20.92
C CYS A 526 -14.70 7.28 -20.35
N PRO A 527 -15.54 8.12 -20.97
CA PRO A 527 -15.97 9.38 -20.37
C PRO A 527 -17.05 9.10 -19.31
N GLU A 528 -16.92 9.74 -18.17
CA GLU A 528 -17.86 9.63 -17.06
C GLU A 528 -18.43 11.01 -16.73
N LYS A 529 -19.75 11.07 -16.46
CA LYS A 529 -20.47 12.31 -16.11
C LYS A 529 -20.27 13.42 -17.17
N TYR A 530 -19.87 14.64 -16.81
CA TYR A 530 -19.71 15.75 -17.76
C TYR A 530 -18.63 15.51 -18.83
N ALA A 531 -17.77 14.50 -18.67
CA ALA A 531 -16.66 14.23 -19.58
C ALA A 531 -17.10 13.86 -21.01
N HIS A 532 -18.34 13.41 -21.18
CA HIS A 532 -18.91 13.09 -22.50
C HIS A 532 -18.84 14.30 -23.44
N ASN A 533 -18.99 15.53 -22.93
CA ASN A 533 -18.98 16.75 -23.74
C ASN A 533 -17.63 17.05 -24.42
N ILE A 534 -16.57 16.32 -24.07
CA ILE A 534 -15.23 16.50 -24.66
C ILE A 534 -15.05 15.64 -25.92
N LEU A 535 -15.92 14.66 -26.17
CA LEU A 535 -15.76 13.73 -27.30
C LEU A 535 -15.61 14.45 -28.65
N SER A 536 -16.34 15.55 -28.87
CA SER A 536 -16.25 16.35 -30.11
C SER A 536 -14.92 17.08 -30.28
N LYS A 537 -14.17 17.27 -29.19
CA LYS A 537 -12.87 17.94 -29.17
C LYS A 537 -11.72 17.00 -29.57
N LEU A 538 -11.92 15.69 -29.39
CA LEU A 538 -10.91 14.67 -29.66
C LEU A 538 -10.76 14.39 -31.16
N ARG A 539 -9.53 14.16 -31.58
CA ARG A 539 -9.13 13.71 -32.91
C ARG A 539 -8.27 12.46 -32.78
N PHE A 540 -8.74 11.38 -33.38
CA PHE A 540 -8.03 10.11 -33.46
C PHE A 540 -7.20 10.05 -34.74
N HIS A 541 -6.23 9.13 -34.77
CA HIS A 541 -5.47 8.81 -35.98
C HIS A 541 -6.39 8.29 -37.11
N GLU A 542 -6.00 8.43 -38.38
CA GLU A 542 -6.79 7.95 -39.53
C GLU A 542 -6.84 6.43 -39.58
N ASP A 543 -5.68 5.78 -39.45
CA ASP A 543 -5.53 4.33 -39.24
C ASP A 543 -5.84 3.92 -37.79
N ASN A 544 -6.81 4.58 -37.16
CA ASN A 544 -7.39 4.06 -35.92
C ASN A 544 -8.24 2.83 -36.29
N GLU A 545 -7.54 1.74 -36.64
CA GLU A 545 -8.04 0.37 -36.74
C GLU A 545 -8.32 -0.11 -35.33
N THR A 546 -9.38 0.45 -34.75
CA THR A 546 -9.85 0.12 -33.42
C THR A 546 -10.52 -1.24 -33.44
N LYS A 547 -9.70 -2.30 -33.45
CA LYS A 547 -10.11 -3.59 -32.91
C LYS A 547 -10.52 -3.35 -31.45
N GLY A 548 -11.82 -3.11 -31.23
CA GLY A 548 -12.38 -3.00 -29.91
C GLY A 548 -12.57 -1.59 -29.35
N LEU A 549 -12.97 -0.57 -30.13
CA LEU A 549 -13.55 0.63 -29.49
C LEU A 549 -14.79 0.24 -28.69
N PHE A 550 -14.62 0.05 -27.39
CA PHE A 550 -15.67 -0.16 -26.40
C PHE A 550 -16.14 1.22 -25.93
N LEU A 551 -17.24 1.70 -26.50
CA LEU A 551 -17.94 2.86 -25.96
C LEU A 551 -18.98 2.36 -24.98
N HIS A 552 -18.67 2.38 -23.69
CA HIS A 552 -19.66 2.10 -22.64
C HIS A 552 -20.00 3.41 -21.94
N PHE A 553 -21.14 3.99 -22.28
CA PHE A 553 -21.60 5.26 -21.71
C PHE A 553 -22.86 5.01 -20.90
N ASP A 554 -22.80 5.24 -19.59
CA ASP A 554 -23.97 5.30 -18.72
C ASP A 554 -24.16 6.75 -18.26
N VAL A 555 -25.17 7.41 -18.84
CA VAL A 555 -25.46 8.82 -18.56
C VAL A 555 -26.77 8.90 -17.79
N GLU A 556 -26.68 9.02 -16.48
CA GLU A 556 -27.83 9.09 -15.57
C GLU A 556 -28.64 10.38 -15.70
N LYS A 557 -28.05 11.44 -16.25
CA LYS A 557 -28.67 12.76 -16.31
C LYS A 557 -28.38 13.46 -17.63
N GLU A 558 -29.40 14.08 -18.21
CA GLU A 558 -29.28 14.88 -19.44
C GLU A 558 -28.21 15.97 -19.35
N GLU A 559 -28.08 16.61 -18.18
CA GLU A 559 -27.12 17.70 -17.93
C GLU A 559 -25.68 17.33 -18.29
N TYR A 560 -25.29 16.06 -18.14
CA TYR A 560 -23.94 15.57 -18.43
C TYR A 560 -23.59 15.55 -19.91
N ILE A 561 -24.57 15.59 -20.81
CA ILE A 561 -24.35 15.54 -22.27
C ILE A 561 -24.95 16.75 -23.00
N ARG A 562 -25.40 17.77 -22.25
CA ARG A 562 -26.13 18.91 -22.82
C ARG A 562 -25.35 19.62 -23.93
N ALA A 563 -24.04 19.81 -23.76
CA ALA A 563 -23.21 20.46 -24.76
C ALA A 563 -22.98 19.59 -26.03
N ILE A 564 -23.18 18.27 -25.94
CA ILE A 564 -23.12 17.38 -27.12
C ILE A 564 -24.32 17.62 -28.05
N PHE A 565 -25.47 18.08 -27.55
CA PHE A 565 -26.63 18.27 -28.40
C PHE A 565 -26.42 19.34 -29.47
N ASP A 566 -25.61 20.36 -29.17
CA ASP A 566 -25.24 21.44 -30.09
C ASP A 566 -24.15 21.05 -31.09
N VAL A 567 -23.54 19.87 -30.91
CA VAL A 567 -22.54 19.32 -31.84
C VAL A 567 -23.26 18.84 -33.11
N GLU A 568 -22.70 19.10 -34.29
CA GLU A 568 -23.28 18.64 -35.56
C GLU A 568 -23.36 17.11 -35.61
N ASP A 569 -24.43 16.59 -36.21
CA ASP A 569 -24.58 15.14 -36.44
C ASP A 569 -23.42 14.64 -37.32
N ARG A 570 -22.96 13.41 -37.05
CA ARG A 570 -21.82 12.78 -37.75
C ARG A 570 -20.53 13.61 -37.71
N SER A 571 -20.34 14.44 -36.69
CA SER A 571 -19.10 15.23 -36.53
C SER A 571 -18.09 14.59 -35.59
N ILE A 572 -18.45 13.59 -34.79
CA ILE A 572 -17.51 12.90 -33.89
C ILE A 572 -16.99 11.64 -34.58
N PHE A 573 -15.83 11.73 -35.22
CA PHE A 573 -15.24 10.58 -35.90
C PHE A 573 -14.57 9.63 -34.90
N ILE A 574 -14.97 8.35 -34.93
CA ILE A 574 -14.48 7.34 -33.98
C ILE A 574 -13.80 6.13 -34.65
N GLY A 575 -13.57 6.19 -35.97
CA GLY A 575 -12.93 5.11 -36.73
C GLY A 575 -13.83 3.90 -36.94
N GLU A 576 -13.24 2.70 -36.90
CA GLU A 576 -13.96 1.42 -36.94
C GLU A 576 -14.36 1.02 -35.51
N ALA A 577 -15.65 0.97 -35.22
CA ALA A 577 -16.20 0.68 -33.90
C ALA A 577 -16.68 -0.78 -33.82
N GLU A 578 -16.11 -1.55 -32.90
CA GLU A 578 -16.46 -2.95 -32.71
C GLU A 578 -17.68 -3.12 -31.79
N ASN A 579 -17.68 -2.44 -30.63
CA ASN A 579 -18.70 -2.62 -29.58
C ASN A 579 -19.15 -1.28 -29.01
N ILE A 580 -20.43 -0.95 -29.17
CA ILE A 580 -21.03 0.27 -28.62
C ILE A 580 -22.14 -0.13 -27.66
N SER A 581 -22.11 0.44 -26.47
CA SER A 581 -23.13 0.26 -25.45
C SER A 581 -23.51 1.61 -24.84
N LEU A 582 -24.68 2.11 -25.20
CA LEU A 582 -25.21 3.39 -24.76
C LEU A 582 -26.40 3.17 -23.83
N TYR A 583 -26.27 3.61 -22.59
CA TYR A 583 -27.28 3.46 -21.54
C TYR A 583 -27.86 4.83 -21.17
N LYS A 584 -29.17 4.84 -20.93
CA LYS A 584 -29.94 6.02 -20.50
C LYS A 584 -29.75 7.19 -21.49
N TYR A 585 -29.44 8.40 -21.01
CA TYR A 585 -29.30 9.58 -21.88
C TYR A 585 -28.19 9.44 -22.93
N ALA A 586 -27.22 8.53 -22.74
CA ALA A 586 -26.11 8.33 -23.67
C ALA A 586 -26.56 7.90 -25.07
N VAL A 587 -27.75 7.29 -25.18
CA VAL A 587 -28.35 6.90 -26.47
C VAL A 587 -28.42 8.10 -27.42
N ASN A 588 -28.61 9.32 -26.90
CA ASN A 588 -28.69 10.54 -27.70
C ASN A 588 -27.34 11.00 -28.30
N ILE A 589 -26.22 10.38 -27.93
CA ILE A 589 -24.91 10.66 -28.53
C ILE A 589 -24.79 9.98 -29.90
N LEU A 590 -25.52 8.89 -30.15
CA LEU A 590 -25.41 8.07 -31.36
C LEU A 590 -25.48 8.87 -32.68
N PRO A 591 -26.40 9.84 -32.88
CA PRO A 591 -26.47 10.64 -34.11
C PRO A 591 -25.22 11.50 -34.36
N LYS A 592 -24.48 11.82 -33.30
CA LYS A 592 -23.27 12.66 -33.36
C LYS A 592 -22.04 11.88 -33.82
N LEU A 593 -22.07 10.55 -33.69
CA LEU A 593 -20.96 9.66 -34.05
C LEU A 593 -20.87 9.48 -35.57
N ARG A 594 -19.64 9.43 -36.08
CA ARG A 594 -19.30 9.12 -37.46
C ARG A 594 -18.34 7.93 -37.50
N PHE A 595 -18.75 6.89 -38.19
CA PHE A 595 -17.98 5.66 -38.39
C PHE A 595 -17.19 5.72 -39.70
N HIS A 596 -16.15 4.89 -39.79
CA HIS A 596 -15.45 4.64 -41.05
C HIS A 596 -16.38 3.92 -42.06
N GLU A 597 -16.18 4.13 -43.37
CA GLU A 597 -17.05 3.54 -44.40
C GLU A 597 -17.04 2.00 -44.41
N ARG A 598 -15.94 1.40 -43.94
CA ARG A 598 -15.78 -0.06 -43.83
C ARG A 598 -16.24 -0.62 -42.49
N ASN A 599 -16.88 0.20 -41.65
CA ASN A 599 -17.28 -0.20 -40.31
C ASN A 599 -18.19 -1.44 -40.33
N ARG A 600 -17.74 -2.50 -39.65
CA ARG A 600 -18.50 -3.73 -39.40
C ARG A 600 -18.59 -3.94 -37.90
N MET A 601 -19.63 -3.38 -37.29
CA MET A 601 -19.84 -3.42 -35.84
C MET A 601 -20.18 -4.83 -35.39
N VAL A 602 -19.55 -5.30 -34.31
CA VAL A 602 -19.88 -6.58 -33.69
C VAL A 602 -21.12 -6.44 -32.84
N ASN A 603 -21.21 -5.42 -31.99
CA ASN A 603 -22.34 -5.24 -31.08
C ASN A 603 -22.74 -3.77 -30.93
N LEU A 604 -24.03 -3.48 -31.12
CA LEU A 604 -24.68 -2.24 -30.67
C LEU A 604 -25.71 -2.60 -29.60
N GLU A 605 -25.51 -2.11 -28.39
CA GLU A 605 -26.45 -2.22 -27.29
C GLU A 605 -26.97 -0.84 -26.90
N LEU A 606 -28.29 -0.66 -26.99
CA LEU A 606 -28.96 0.55 -26.53
C LEU A 606 -29.94 0.18 -25.41
N PHE A 607 -29.83 0.84 -24.28
CA PHE A 607 -30.72 0.65 -23.14
C PHE A 607 -31.27 1.99 -22.67
N ALA A 608 -32.59 2.08 -22.54
CA ALA A 608 -33.25 3.21 -21.90
C ALA A 608 -34.45 2.71 -21.10
N ASP A 609 -34.46 2.96 -19.80
CA ASP A 609 -35.54 2.63 -18.87
C ASP A 609 -36.62 3.71 -18.75
N GLU A 610 -36.37 4.91 -19.27
CA GLU A 610 -37.33 6.03 -19.34
C GLU A 610 -37.44 6.57 -20.78
N GLU A 611 -38.61 7.11 -21.15
CA GLU A 611 -38.80 7.73 -22.47
C GLU A 611 -37.92 8.97 -22.65
N ASP A 612 -37.72 9.73 -21.57
CA ASP A 612 -36.91 10.95 -21.52
C ASP A 612 -35.46 10.70 -21.95
N HIS A 613 -34.93 9.52 -21.67
CA HIS A 613 -33.58 9.08 -22.07
C HIS A 613 -33.37 9.09 -23.58
N ILE A 614 -34.42 9.07 -24.40
CA ILE A 614 -34.32 9.02 -25.87
C ILE A 614 -35.09 10.13 -26.59
N LYS A 615 -35.72 11.06 -25.86
CA LYS A 615 -36.49 12.16 -26.47
C LYS A 615 -35.71 12.91 -27.56
N PRO A 616 -34.44 13.32 -27.34
CA PRO A 616 -33.66 14.01 -28.37
C PRO A 616 -33.45 13.18 -29.64
N ILE A 617 -33.04 11.91 -29.52
CA ILE A 617 -32.78 11.05 -30.69
C ILE A 617 -34.06 10.74 -31.48
N LEU A 618 -35.24 10.71 -30.84
CA LEU A 618 -36.50 10.49 -31.53
C LEU A 618 -36.90 11.64 -32.47
N ASN A 619 -36.37 12.84 -32.26
CA ASN A 619 -36.56 14.00 -33.14
C ASN A 619 -35.70 13.95 -34.42
N THR A 620 -34.77 12.99 -34.52
CA THR A 620 -33.98 12.78 -35.75
C THR A 620 -34.83 12.19 -36.87
N GLY A 621 -34.39 12.37 -38.12
CA GLY A 621 -35.07 11.77 -39.28
C GLY A 621 -35.07 10.24 -39.20
N ASN A 622 -36.10 9.60 -39.75
CA ASN A 622 -36.09 8.14 -39.88
C ASN A 622 -34.94 7.71 -40.80
N ARG A 623 -34.27 6.59 -40.46
CA ARG A 623 -33.09 6.08 -41.18
C ARG A 623 -31.98 7.13 -41.38
N SER A 624 -31.87 8.11 -40.47
CA SER A 624 -30.85 9.17 -40.55
C SER A 624 -29.51 8.77 -39.92
N ILE A 625 -29.53 7.79 -39.00
CA ILE A 625 -28.36 7.34 -38.25
C ILE A 625 -27.77 6.11 -38.96
N ASP A 626 -26.69 6.31 -39.71
CA ASP A 626 -26.01 5.22 -40.42
C ASP A 626 -25.02 4.54 -39.48
N ILE A 627 -25.28 3.27 -39.17
CA ILE A 627 -24.42 2.45 -38.30
C ILE A 627 -23.58 1.45 -39.11
N GLY A 628 -23.70 1.44 -40.44
CA GLY A 628 -23.00 0.50 -41.31
C GLY A 628 -23.51 -0.94 -41.17
N GLY A 629 -22.61 -1.90 -41.38
CA GLY A 629 -22.89 -3.32 -41.14
C GLY A 629 -22.79 -3.65 -39.64
N ILE A 630 -23.68 -4.52 -39.15
CA ILE A 630 -23.75 -4.90 -37.75
C ILE A 630 -24.04 -6.39 -37.57
N LYS A 631 -23.32 -7.06 -36.66
CA LYS A 631 -23.56 -8.47 -36.32
C LYS A 631 -24.62 -8.64 -35.24
N LYS A 632 -24.56 -7.84 -34.17
CA LYS A 632 -25.45 -7.98 -33.01
C LYS A 632 -26.09 -6.64 -32.65
N LEU A 633 -27.42 -6.59 -32.64
CA LEU A 633 -28.18 -5.39 -32.25
C LEU A 633 -29.10 -5.73 -31.07
N LYS A 634 -28.87 -5.08 -29.94
CA LYS A 634 -29.63 -5.25 -28.69
C LYS A 634 -30.31 -3.95 -28.31
N LEU A 635 -31.63 -3.95 -28.28
CA LEU A 635 -32.44 -2.80 -27.90
C LEU A 635 -33.29 -3.13 -26.69
N ARG A 636 -33.13 -2.38 -25.60
CA ARG A 636 -33.79 -2.66 -24.33
C ARG A 636 -34.57 -1.45 -23.80
N GLY A 637 -35.77 -1.71 -23.27
CA GLY A 637 -36.69 -0.69 -22.77
C GLY A 637 -37.16 0.26 -23.88
N TYR A 638 -37.19 1.55 -23.57
CA TYR A 638 -37.56 2.62 -24.52
C TYR A 638 -36.61 2.71 -25.71
N ALA A 639 -35.36 2.25 -25.59
CA ALA A 639 -34.36 2.33 -26.66
C ALA A 639 -34.77 1.59 -27.94
N MET A 640 -35.74 0.66 -27.87
CA MET A 640 -36.31 0.05 -29.06
C MET A 640 -36.89 1.07 -30.05
N ASN A 641 -37.41 2.20 -29.56
CA ASN A 641 -38.00 3.24 -30.42
C ASN A 641 -36.95 3.93 -31.31
N VAL A 642 -35.66 3.77 -30.99
CA VAL A 642 -34.54 4.25 -31.81
C VAL A 642 -34.38 3.43 -33.09
N LEU A 643 -34.93 2.21 -33.17
CA LEU A 643 -34.82 1.34 -34.34
C LEU A 643 -35.25 2.04 -35.64
N LEU A 644 -36.29 2.87 -35.59
CA LEU A 644 -36.78 3.66 -36.73
C LEU A 644 -35.80 4.71 -37.25
N LYS A 645 -34.87 5.12 -36.40
CA LYS A 645 -33.85 6.15 -36.68
C LYS A 645 -32.59 5.54 -37.28
N LEU A 646 -32.36 4.25 -37.05
CA LEU A 646 -31.20 3.53 -37.55
C LEU A 646 -31.36 3.21 -39.05
N LYS A 647 -30.26 3.35 -39.78
CA LYS A 647 -30.07 2.86 -41.14
C LYS A 647 -29.08 1.70 -41.04
N ILE A 648 -29.59 0.49 -41.24
CA ILE A 648 -28.82 -0.75 -41.33
C ILE A 648 -28.56 -1.02 -42.82
N GLY A 649 -27.36 -1.48 -43.16
CA GLY A 649 -27.01 -1.81 -44.55
C GLY A 649 -27.93 -2.88 -45.14
N GLU A 650 -28.36 -2.71 -46.40
CA GLU A 650 -29.29 -3.63 -47.08
C GLU A 650 -28.71 -5.04 -47.23
N ASP A 651 -27.39 -5.14 -47.42
CA ASP A 651 -26.65 -6.41 -47.52
C ASP A 651 -26.20 -6.96 -46.15
N ASN A 652 -26.69 -6.40 -45.05
CA ASN A 652 -26.29 -6.81 -43.71
C ASN A 652 -27.00 -8.09 -43.27
N GLU A 653 -26.22 -9.08 -42.85
CA GLU A 653 -26.71 -10.31 -42.21
C GLU A 653 -26.36 -10.29 -40.72
N MET A 654 -27.36 -10.06 -39.87
CA MET A 654 -27.20 -10.04 -38.42
C MET A 654 -27.10 -11.46 -37.85
N GLU A 655 -26.15 -11.66 -36.95
CA GLU A 655 -26.00 -12.87 -36.15
C GLU A 655 -26.99 -12.88 -34.97
N GLU A 656 -27.22 -11.73 -34.33
CA GLU A 656 -28.16 -11.58 -33.21
C GLU A 656 -28.98 -10.29 -33.35
N PHE A 657 -30.29 -10.38 -33.16
CA PHE A 657 -31.20 -9.26 -33.06
C PHE A 657 -32.12 -9.48 -31.86
N TYR A 658 -31.90 -8.68 -30.82
CA TYR A 658 -32.55 -8.82 -29.52
C TYR A 658 -33.34 -7.56 -29.18
N ILE A 659 -34.63 -7.72 -28.90
CA ILE A 659 -35.47 -6.65 -28.36
C ILE A 659 -36.04 -7.11 -27.02
N TRP A 660 -35.92 -6.25 -26.02
CA TRP A 660 -36.61 -6.44 -24.74
C TRP A 660 -37.35 -5.17 -24.37
N SER A 661 -38.67 -5.22 -24.19
CA SER A 661 -39.46 -4.03 -23.88
C SER A 661 -40.65 -4.33 -22.98
N TYR A 662 -41.04 -3.32 -22.19
CA TYR A 662 -42.26 -3.30 -21.40
C TYR A 662 -43.33 -2.36 -22.00
N MET A 663 -42.95 -1.42 -22.88
CA MET A 663 -43.82 -0.41 -23.51
C MET A 663 -43.22 0.08 -24.84
N ALA A 664 -44.00 0.08 -25.91
CA ALA A 664 -43.49 0.30 -27.26
C ALA A 664 -44.42 1.18 -28.11
N ASN A 665 -43.98 2.40 -28.45
CA ASN A 665 -44.67 3.24 -29.44
C ASN A 665 -44.71 2.56 -30.82
N ILE A 666 -43.75 1.67 -31.09
CA ILE A 666 -43.69 0.81 -32.28
C ILE A 666 -44.95 -0.06 -32.45
N LEU A 667 -45.69 -0.41 -31.39
CA LEU A 667 -46.93 -1.19 -31.50
C LEU A 667 -48.05 -0.44 -32.26
N SER A 668 -48.01 0.90 -32.25
CA SER A 668 -48.96 1.74 -33.00
C SER A 668 -48.67 1.78 -34.51
N MET A 669 -47.55 1.23 -34.96
CA MET A 669 -47.15 1.26 -36.36
C MET A 669 -47.83 0.15 -37.17
N GLY A 670 -47.90 0.35 -38.49
CA GLY A 670 -48.37 -0.67 -39.42
C GLY A 670 -47.45 -1.89 -39.45
N ASP A 671 -48.00 -3.03 -39.83
CA ASP A 671 -47.22 -4.26 -39.99
C ASP A 671 -46.20 -4.11 -41.13
N GLY A 672 -45.01 -4.71 -40.98
CA GLY A 672 -43.90 -4.64 -41.93
C GLY A 672 -43.32 -3.23 -42.15
N SER A 673 -43.64 -2.26 -41.29
CA SER A 673 -43.22 -0.86 -41.46
C SER A 673 -41.77 -0.57 -41.06
N ILE A 674 -41.11 -1.50 -40.37
CA ILE A 674 -39.74 -1.34 -39.87
C ILE A 674 -38.81 -2.33 -40.56
N GLU A 675 -37.93 -1.84 -41.42
CA GLU A 675 -36.97 -2.67 -42.14
C GLU A 675 -35.75 -2.99 -41.28
N VAL A 676 -35.53 -4.29 -41.01
CA VAL A 676 -34.42 -4.79 -40.17
C VAL A 676 -33.39 -5.56 -40.99
N GLY A 677 -33.81 -6.23 -42.08
CA GLY A 677 -32.93 -6.96 -43.00
C GLY A 677 -32.81 -8.46 -42.70
N ARG A 678 -31.66 -9.06 -43.00
CA ARG A 678 -31.41 -10.51 -42.88
C ARG A 678 -30.88 -10.83 -41.47
N ILE A 679 -31.40 -11.88 -40.83
CA ILE A 679 -31.06 -12.26 -39.44
C ILE A 679 -30.92 -13.77 -39.33
N LYS A 680 -29.88 -14.27 -38.66
CA LYS A 680 -29.73 -15.70 -38.36
C LYS A 680 -30.82 -16.18 -37.42
N ARG A 681 -31.48 -17.28 -37.77
CA ARG A 681 -32.62 -17.83 -37.02
C ARG A 681 -32.33 -18.06 -35.53
N LYS A 682 -31.14 -18.54 -35.19
CA LYS A 682 -30.74 -18.80 -33.78
C LYS A 682 -30.56 -17.54 -32.93
N GLY A 683 -30.37 -16.38 -33.55
CA GLY A 683 -30.14 -15.11 -32.86
C GLY A 683 -31.30 -14.13 -32.93
N PHE A 684 -32.47 -14.55 -33.44
CA PHE A 684 -33.66 -13.71 -33.51
C PHE A 684 -34.51 -13.87 -32.24
N ASP A 685 -34.42 -12.89 -31.34
CA ASP A 685 -35.14 -12.88 -30.06
C ASP A 685 -35.91 -11.55 -29.90
N VAL A 686 -37.18 -11.58 -30.32
CA VAL A 686 -38.07 -10.42 -30.38
C VAL A 686 -39.44 -10.82 -29.83
N PRO A 687 -40.08 -9.99 -28.99
CA PRO A 687 -41.44 -10.22 -28.51
C PRO A 687 -42.44 -10.45 -29.64
N GLU A 688 -43.38 -11.37 -29.46
CA GLU A 688 -44.36 -11.76 -30.49
C GLU A 688 -45.21 -10.58 -30.98
N GLU A 689 -45.46 -9.59 -30.13
CA GLU A 689 -46.24 -8.39 -30.47
C GLU A 689 -45.48 -7.45 -31.42
N ILE A 690 -44.16 -7.54 -31.45
CA ILE A 690 -43.28 -6.67 -32.25
C ILE A 690 -42.97 -7.33 -33.60
N LYS A 691 -42.89 -8.66 -33.69
CA LYS A 691 -42.56 -9.37 -34.94
C LYS A 691 -43.38 -8.91 -36.15
N PRO A 692 -44.72 -8.73 -36.08
CA PRO A 692 -45.52 -8.27 -37.22
C PRO A 692 -45.13 -6.87 -37.71
N LYS A 693 -44.52 -6.04 -36.85
CA LYS A 693 -44.12 -4.67 -37.19
C LYS A 693 -42.81 -4.61 -37.97
N LEU A 694 -42.03 -5.69 -37.93
CA LEU A 694 -40.72 -5.77 -38.56
C LEU A 694 -40.83 -6.42 -39.95
N LYS A 695 -39.99 -5.95 -40.87
CA LYS A 695 -39.72 -6.56 -42.17
C LYS A 695 -38.31 -7.14 -42.13
N TYR A 696 -38.22 -8.47 -42.05
CA TYR A 696 -36.97 -9.22 -41.91
C TYR A 696 -36.97 -10.51 -42.72
N ILE A 697 -35.78 -11.07 -42.95
CA ILE A 697 -35.58 -12.38 -43.59
C ILE A 697 -34.77 -13.26 -42.63
N LEU A 698 -35.27 -14.45 -42.29
CA LEU A 698 -34.53 -15.41 -41.49
C LEU A 698 -33.64 -16.28 -42.38
N VAL A 699 -32.37 -16.41 -42.00
CA VAL A 699 -31.38 -17.24 -42.69
C VAL A 699 -30.87 -18.36 -41.78
N GLU A 700 -30.65 -19.54 -42.35
CA GLU A 700 -30.01 -20.69 -41.69
C GLU A 700 -28.47 -20.51 -41.65
N GLU A 701 -27.74 -21.28 -40.82
CA GLU A 701 -26.28 -21.11 -40.62
C GLU A 701 -25.44 -21.24 -41.91
N GLU A 702 -25.97 -21.89 -42.96
CA GLU A 702 -25.33 -22.09 -44.27
C GLU A 702 -25.80 -21.10 -45.37
N GLY A 703 -26.58 -20.06 -45.01
CA GLY A 703 -26.97 -18.99 -45.94
C GLY A 703 -28.19 -19.27 -46.82
N HIS A 704 -28.91 -20.37 -46.58
CA HIS A 704 -30.19 -20.67 -47.24
C HIS A 704 -31.35 -19.89 -46.58
N GLU A 705 -32.18 -19.25 -47.40
CA GLU A 705 -33.37 -18.50 -46.97
C GLU A 705 -34.50 -19.45 -46.55
N VAL A 706 -35.19 -19.13 -45.46
CA VAL A 706 -36.42 -19.82 -45.03
C VAL A 706 -37.58 -18.82 -45.20
N GLU A 707 -38.68 -19.27 -45.80
CA GLU A 707 -39.83 -18.44 -46.22
C GLU A 707 -40.29 -17.41 -45.17
N THR A 708 -40.59 -16.21 -45.69
CA THR A 708 -41.03 -14.98 -45.01
C THR A 708 -42.41 -15.09 -44.36
N SER A 709 -42.64 -14.31 -43.28
CA SER A 709 -43.96 -13.90 -42.79
C SER A 709 -44.19 -12.43 -43.08
#